data_AF-A0A3Q0F3B4-F1
#
_entry.id   AF-A0A3Q0F3B4-F1
#
_cell.length_a   1.000
_cell.length_b   1.000
_cell.length_c   1.000
_cell.angle_alpha   90.00
_cell.angle_beta   90.00
_cell.angle_gamma   90.00
#
_symmetry.space_group_name_H-M   'P 1'
#
loop_
_entity.id
_entity.type
_entity.pdbx_description
1 polymer ?
#
loop_
_entity_poly.entity_id
_entity_poly.type
_entity_poly.pdbx_seq_one_letter_code
_entity_poly.pdbx_strand_id
1 'polypeptide(L)'
;MKSGRDKEKENDRYISSHMQNLHRRLLHALNLGTRHFDEKTNRWRWQCANIEVQKNVLRSIGAFLDSLSGDARAARHAVVKESLPDILGALLWILQCKNEVLLSMASNVAVKLVSVLPNPLLQSHMLDLVYCLSSLLSSHQVEVAIPCATTLNFVISNLSATNEKDVMEALKETEASLRIVGNIKDFAEGVKKIEYFEEMTLLLSTILWRWPPSRFSVCNDVILMKGLANIHTKTDSSIKLALLKLYTSIALCDSAARRLIEDEEIFPQMFVQAMGKSNPHAIRIEGFRLAQCLLRSQDNCLKVVGLCGDALVEAIICGMTETRLTSKKFGNNHGSLSVEACQLALITRWAGDHHTNFWKQGIDRVLLSLLIENIEDQLFEPVLALEKQIYMAKEGLKANYHLGRRSYLWDILGWLTIHCGENLYPYTRGSELCIKLLITCACLSFVDTLEKWCRICQKDIDDHFQSEPVSRTVLMMIHSPCNSISSHTKFLLSDVLKVKGMPCLKSLLHTLDYTSSLESYGSFDKLQLVINLIGFTCLSSLPQYRRCIIESKGIKVIVLLLKRCLNNDIHIERQSFTPHLHTHERSCCCFDKEDWEGSNILLFYSLLALTEILHQCDLLQENPQQFSGEVTNITPQFVSKLQEIYKSNSFSHGVRWYVSYILTYFGYYGFPTELAKRIGKSLNKEEYSDMKLVLANGESLSVHVAILAVRCPSLVPPQLLLCRKSSKEIADEFVRGTVREVRLSSHVDYEALVLLLEYVYSGCLHASEETAKKLKILAKRCSLQPLFQMLDRQRPKWGLPFPNFNLTSAFGLAGSCFSDIILGAKSNELVGWTCDICSDTVPHMHVHKVILQSGCDYLQGLFRSGMQERIITL
;
A
#
# COMPACT_ATOMS: atom_id res chain seq x y z
N MET A 1 -2.08 -12.68 -63.55
CA MET A 1 -3.06 -11.71 -64.10
C MET A 1 -4.47 -12.13 -63.68
N LYS A 2 -5.26 -11.15 -63.22
CA LYS A 2 -6.71 -11.16 -62.92
C LYS A 2 -7.23 -12.10 -61.80
N SER A 3 -7.21 -11.60 -60.55
CA SER A 3 -8.32 -11.82 -59.59
C SER A 3 -8.39 -10.77 -58.46
N GLY A 4 -7.79 -9.58 -58.66
CA GLY A 4 -7.62 -8.58 -57.59
C GLY A 4 -8.58 -7.39 -57.60
N ARG A 5 -9.61 -7.34 -58.46
CA ARG A 5 -10.50 -6.15 -58.57
C ARG A 5 -11.98 -6.38 -58.25
N ASP A 6 -12.40 -7.62 -58.03
CA ASP A 6 -13.83 -7.92 -57.77
C ASP A 6 -14.16 -8.11 -56.28
N LYS A 7 -13.17 -8.22 -55.39
CA LYS A 7 -13.41 -8.31 -53.93
C LYS A 7 -13.55 -6.96 -53.22
N GLU A 8 -13.16 -5.85 -53.85
CA GLU A 8 -13.36 -4.51 -53.28
C GLU A 8 -14.76 -3.94 -53.55
N LYS A 9 -15.55 -4.55 -54.45
CA LYS A 9 -16.93 -4.10 -54.76
C LYS A 9 -18.03 -4.86 -54.01
N GLU A 10 -17.72 -5.89 -53.25
CA GLU A 10 -18.71 -6.64 -52.46
C GLU A 10 -18.91 -6.10 -51.03
N ASN A 11 -18.04 -5.20 -50.54
CA ASN A 11 -18.18 -4.63 -49.20
C ASN A 11 -19.29 -3.56 -49.06
N ASP A 12 -19.90 -3.10 -50.15
CA ASP A 12 -20.92 -2.04 -50.16
C ASP A 12 -22.39 -2.55 -50.09
N ARG A 13 -22.62 -3.87 -50.04
CA ARG A 13 -23.97 -4.46 -50.10
C ARG A 13 -24.57 -4.89 -48.75
N TYR A 14 -24.36 -4.12 -47.68
CA TYR A 14 -24.97 -4.42 -46.38
C TYR A 14 -25.62 -3.21 -45.69
N ILE A 15 -26.16 -2.26 -46.47
CA ILE A 15 -27.07 -1.24 -45.92
C ILE A 15 -28.50 -1.75 -46.09
N SER A 16 -29.26 -1.86 -45.00
CA SER A 16 -30.68 -2.18 -45.09
C SER A 16 -31.42 -1.07 -45.85
N SER A 17 -32.40 -1.42 -46.68
CA SER A 17 -33.26 -0.44 -47.37
C SER A 17 -33.92 0.53 -46.38
N HIS A 18 -34.17 0.06 -45.16
CA HIS A 18 -34.66 0.85 -44.04
C HIS A 18 -33.69 1.95 -43.61
N MET A 19 -32.40 1.64 -43.43
CA MET A 19 -31.37 2.63 -43.06
C MET A 19 -31.18 3.69 -44.14
N GLN A 20 -31.22 3.33 -45.43
CA GLN A 20 -31.14 4.29 -46.53
C GLN A 20 -32.33 5.25 -46.56
N ASN A 21 -33.54 4.75 -46.28
CA ASN A 21 -34.74 5.59 -46.21
C ASN A 21 -34.69 6.57 -45.03
N LEU A 22 -34.20 6.13 -43.87
CA LEU A 22 -34.01 7.00 -42.70
C LEU A 22 -32.90 8.04 -42.94
N HIS A 23 -31.82 7.67 -43.63
CA HIS A 23 -30.77 8.61 -44.04
C HIS A 23 -31.30 9.71 -44.97
N ARG A 24 -32.11 9.37 -45.98
CA ARG A 24 -32.75 10.38 -46.86
C ARG A 24 -33.67 11.32 -46.10
N ARG A 25 -34.45 10.80 -45.15
CA ARG A 25 -35.32 11.60 -44.28
C ARG A 25 -34.53 12.56 -43.40
N LEU A 26 -33.40 12.10 -42.85
CA LEU A 26 -32.47 12.92 -42.08
C LEU A 26 -31.91 14.07 -42.94
N LEU A 27 -31.41 13.78 -44.15
CA LEU A 27 -30.89 14.81 -45.05
C LEU A 27 -31.95 15.84 -45.43
N HIS A 28 -33.18 15.39 -45.74
CA HIS A 28 -34.29 16.28 -46.03
C HIS A 28 -34.59 17.20 -44.83
N ALA A 29 -34.62 16.66 -43.61
CA ALA A 29 -34.86 17.45 -42.41
C ALA A 29 -33.73 18.47 -42.16
N LEU A 30 -32.46 18.09 -42.33
CA LEU A 30 -31.31 18.98 -42.16
C LEU A 30 -31.29 20.12 -43.18
N ASN A 31 -31.69 19.85 -44.43
CA ASN A 31 -31.77 20.84 -45.50
C ASN A 31 -32.86 21.91 -45.31
N LEU A 32 -33.77 21.73 -44.34
CA LEU A 32 -34.74 22.77 -43.95
C LEU A 32 -34.11 23.87 -43.07
N GLY A 33 -32.88 23.65 -42.57
CA GLY A 33 -32.09 24.67 -41.89
C GLY A 33 -31.04 25.30 -42.79
N THR A 34 -30.45 26.41 -42.34
CA THR A 34 -29.39 27.11 -43.06
C THR A 34 -28.04 26.55 -42.64
N ARG A 35 -27.24 26.13 -43.62
CA ARG A 35 -25.88 25.60 -43.42
C ARG A 35 -24.86 26.65 -43.90
N HIS A 36 -23.89 26.99 -43.06
CA HIS A 36 -22.78 27.87 -43.44
C HIS A 36 -21.45 27.32 -42.93
N PHE A 37 -20.36 27.60 -43.62
CA PHE A 37 -19.02 27.22 -43.19
C PHE A 37 -18.43 28.36 -42.35
N ASP A 38 -18.04 28.07 -41.11
CA ASP A 38 -17.37 29.02 -40.24
C ASP A 38 -15.85 28.92 -40.45
N GLU A 39 -15.29 29.90 -41.14
CA GLU A 39 -13.87 29.99 -41.47
C GLU A 39 -12.97 30.11 -40.23
N LYS A 40 -13.49 30.62 -39.10
CA LYS A 40 -12.70 30.75 -37.86
C LYS A 40 -12.50 29.42 -37.16
N THR A 41 -13.49 28.53 -37.24
CA THR A 41 -13.45 27.21 -36.61
C THR A 41 -13.18 26.08 -37.60
N ASN A 42 -13.12 26.39 -38.91
CA ASN A 42 -13.03 25.44 -40.03
C ASN A 42 -14.11 24.35 -39.98
N ARG A 43 -15.35 24.73 -39.62
CA ARG A 43 -16.46 23.78 -39.40
C ARG A 43 -17.76 24.25 -40.05
N TRP A 44 -18.56 23.28 -40.48
CA TRP A 44 -19.93 23.54 -40.92
C TRP A 44 -20.84 23.76 -39.72
N ARG A 45 -21.54 24.90 -39.70
CA ARG A 45 -22.56 25.22 -38.71
C ARG A 45 -23.94 25.09 -39.33
N TRP A 46 -24.88 24.60 -38.54
CA TRP A 46 -26.29 24.52 -38.88
C TRP A 46 -27.08 25.49 -38.01
N GLN A 47 -28.02 26.23 -38.59
CA GLN A 47 -28.89 27.15 -37.85
C GLN A 47 -30.31 27.11 -38.38
N CYS A 48 -31.28 27.22 -37.47
CA CYS A 48 -32.69 27.41 -37.82
C CYS A 48 -33.38 28.11 -36.65
N ALA A 49 -34.26 29.07 -36.91
CA ALA A 49 -35.07 29.72 -35.86
C ALA A 49 -36.43 29.02 -35.64
N ASN A 50 -36.85 28.15 -36.56
CA ASN A 50 -38.16 27.49 -36.51
C ASN A 50 -38.13 26.26 -35.60
N ILE A 51 -38.88 26.32 -34.50
CA ILE A 51 -38.98 25.27 -33.48
C ILE A 51 -39.47 23.93 -34.05
N GLU A 52 -40.46 23.93 -34.95
CA GLU A 52 -40.99 22.68 -35.52
C GLU A 52 -40.00 22.03 -36.49
N VAL A 53 -39.22 22.84 -37.21
CA VAL A 53 -38.11 22.33 -38.04
C VAL A 53 -37.04 21.70 -37.14
N GLN A 54 -36.65 22.36 -36.05
CA GLN A 54 -35.69 21.80 -35.08
C GLN A 54 -36.21 20.49 -34.45
N LYS A 55 -37.48 20.41 -34.04
CA LYS A 55 -38.09 19.16 -33.54
C LYS A 55 -38.04 18.06 -34.59
N ASN A 56 -38.36 18.36 -35.84
CA ASN A 56 -38.33 17.39 -36.94
C ASN A 56 -36.90 16.88 -37.21
N VAL A 57 -35.89 17.76 -37.14
CA VAL A 57 -34.48 17.40 -37.24
C VAL A 57 -34.09 16.45 -36.10
N LEU A 58 -34.38 16.78 -34.84
CA LEU A 58 -34.06 15.91 -33.70
C LEU A 58 -34.73 14.53 -33.79
N ARG A 59 -36.02 14.47 -34.18
CA ARG A 59 -36.72 13.21 -34.41
C ARG A 59 -36.09 12.38 -35.52
N SER A 60 -35.65 13.03 -36.60
CA SER A 60 -35.02 12.37 -37.75
C SER A 60 -33.62 11.85 -37.40
N ILE A 61 -32.84 12.61 -36.61
CA ILE A 61 -31.56 12.14 -36.05
C ILE A 61 -31.80 10.93 -35.15
N GLY A 62 -32.74 11.03 -34.20
CA GLY A 62 -33.05 9.94 -33.27
C GLY A 62 -33.44 8.65 -33.99
N ALA A 63 -34.35 8.72 -34.97
CA ALA A 63 -34.78 7.56 -35.75
C ALA A 63 -33.63 6.96 -36.58
N PHE A 64 -32.73 7.78 -37.12
CA PHE A 64 -31.55 7.29 -37.82
C PHE A 64 -30.59 6.57 -36.88
N LEU A 65 -30.32 7.12 -35.69
CA LEU A 65 -29.48 6.46 -34.68
C LEU A 65 -30.08 5.14 -34.17
N ASP A 66 -31.40 5.08 -33.99
CA ASP A 66 -32.10 3.86 -33.58
C ASP A 66 -31.91 2.74 -34.61
N SER A 67 -31.80 3.07 -35.91
CA SER A 67 -31.52 2.08 -36.98
C SER A 67 -30.11 1.52 -36.98
N LEU A 68 -29.17 2.18 -36.29
CA LEU A 68 -27.77 1.76 -36.15
C LEU A 68 -27.55 0.94 -34.86
N SER A 69 -28.51 0.95 -33.94
CA SER A 69 -28.41 0.26 -32.65
C SER A 69 -28.35 -1.26 -32.83
N GLY A 70 -27.33 -1.90 -32.27
CA GLY A 70 -27.14 -3.36 -32.34
C GLY A 70 -26.29 -3.87 -33.52
N ASP A 71 -25.90 -3.01 -34.48
CA ASP A 71 -25.01 -3.37 -35.59
C ASP A 71 -23.74 -2.50 -35.62
N ALA A 72 -22.67 -3.01 -35.00
CA ALA A 72 -21.38 -2.33 -34.92
C ALA A 72 -20.70 -2.09 -36.28
N ARG A 73 -21.11 -2.80 -37.34
CA ARG A 73 -20.59 -2.58 -38.70
C ARG A 73 -21.32 -1.44 -39.39
N ALA A 74 -22.64 -1.30 -39.16
CA ALA A 74 -23.44 -0.20 -39.68
C ALA A 74 -22.95 1.17 -39.16
N ALA A 75 -22.57 1.26 -37.89
CA ALA A 75 -22.04 2.50 -37.30
C ALA A 75 -20.71 2.98 -37.91
N ARG A 76 -19.95 2.09 -38.58
CA ARG A 76 -18.67 2.41 -39.26
C ARG A 76 -18.82 2.68 -40.75
N HIS A 77 -20.05 2.62 -41.27
CA HIS A 77 -20.33 2.80 -42.68
C HIS A 77 -20.04 4.25 -43.15
N ALA A 78 -19.59 4.43 -44.40
CA ALA A 78 -19.23 5.73 -44.97
C ALA A 78 -20.37 6.77 -44.86
N VAL A 79 -21.60 6.35 -45.16
CA VAL A 79 -22.84 7.16 -45.01
C VAL A 79 -23.00 7.77 -43.61
N VAL A 80 -22.68 7.02 -42.55
CA VAL A 80 -22.76 7.52 -41.16
C VAL A 80 -21.63 8.53 -40.91
N LYS A 81 -20.41 8.23 -41.36
CA LYS A 81 -19.24 9.10 -41.21
C LYS A 81 -19.42 10.44 -41.94
N GLU A 82 -20.02 10.44 -43.13
CA GLU A 82 -20.28 11.65 -43.92
C GLU A 82 -21.40 12.51 -43.33
N SER A 83 -22.40 11.88 -42.71
CA SER A 83 -23.55 12.60 -42.11
C SER A 83 -23.24 13.17 -40.72
N LEU A 84 -22.21 12.65 -40.05
CA LEU A 84 -21.90 12.96 -38.66
C LEU A 84 -21.61 14.45 -38.38
N PRO A 85 -20.82 15.18 -39.20
CA PRO A 85 -20.62 16.62 -39.00
C PRO A 85 -21.92 17.41 -39.03
N ASP A 86 -22.88 17.02 -39.87
CA ASP A 86 -24.16 17.71 -40.01
C ASP A 86 -25.11 17.40 -38.85
N ILE A 87 -25.13 16.14 -38.41
CA ILE A 87 -25.84 15.71 -37.20
C ILE A 87 -25.33 16.48 -35.98
N LEU A 88 -24.00 16.52 -35.79
CA LEU A 88 -23.37 17.20 -34.66
C LEU A 88 -23.55 18.72 -34.73
N GLY A 89 -23.38 19.32 -35.91
CA GLY A 89 -23.58 20.76 -36.11
C GLY A 89 -25.01 21.20 -35.76
N ALA A 90 -26.02 20.43 -36.20
CA ALA A 90 -27.41 20.71 -35.85
C ALA A 90 -27.70 20.47 -34.37
N LEU A 91 -27.18 19.37 -33.79
CA LEU A 91 -27.36 19.04 -32.39
C LEU A 91 -26.75 20.10 -31.45
N LEU A 92 -25.51 20.51 -31.71
CA LEU A 92 -24.80 21.51 -30.91
C LEU A 92 -25.51 22.87 -30.96
N TRP A 93 -26.01 23.28 -32.13
CA TRP A 93 -26.79 24.51 -32.26
C TRP A 93 -28.08 24.47 -31.45
N ILE A 94 -28.83 23.36 -31.51
CA ILE A 94 -30.09 23.23 -30.77
C ILE A 94 -29.82 23.16 -29.26
N LEU A 95 -28.72 22.54 -28.81
CA LEU A 95 -28.30 22.54 -27.40
C LEU A 95 -27.93 23.94 -26.87
N GLN A 96 -27.59 24.89 -27.74
CA GLN A 96 -27.34 26.29 -27.37
C GLN A 96 -28.62 27.15 -27.34
N CYS A 97 -29.76 26.60 -27.77
CA CYS A 97 -31.04 27.31 -27.75
C CYS A 97 -31.66 27.33 -26.35
N LYS A 98 -32.40 28.40 -26.02
CA LYS A 98 -33.03 28.56 -24.68
C LYS A 98 -34.37 27.85 -24.50
N ASN A 99 -34.83 27.09 -25.50
CA ASN A 99 -36.15 26.46 -25.44
C ASN A 99 -36.08 25.10 -24.73
N GLU A 100 -36.79 25.00 -23.62
CA GLU A 100 -36.80 23.85 -22.72
C GLU A 100 -37.18 22.52 -23.39
N VAL A 101 -38.26 22.51 -24.17
CA VAL A 101 -38.74 21.30 -24.87
C VAL A 101 -37.71 20.81 -25.89
N LEU A 102 -37.08 21.74 -26.60
CA LEU A 102 -36.03 21.43 -27.56
C LEU A 102 -34.75 20.94 -26.88
N LEU A 103 -34.37 21.54 -25.74
CA LEU A 103 -33.22 21.12 -24.95
C LEU A 103 -33.39 19.69 -24.44
N SER A 104 -34.57 19.33 -23.94
CA SER A 104 -34.84 17.96 -23.48
C SER A 104 -34.81 16.95 -24.63
N MET A 105 -35.36 17.29 -25.80
CA MET A 105 -35.26 16.43 -26.98
C MET A 105 -33.81 16.29 -27.46
N ALA A 106 -33.05 17.39 -27.49
CA ALA A 106 -31.68 17.41 -27.96
C ALA A 106 -30.73 16.65 -27.03
N SER A 107 -30.86 16.83 -25.71
CA SER A 107 -30.05 16.11 -24.72
C SER A 107 -30.28 14.60 -24.78
N ASN A 108 -31.53 14.16 -24.99
CA ASN A 108 -31.86 12.74 -25.23
C ASN A 108 -31.24 12.20 -26.53
N VAL A 109 -31.26 12.98 -27.61
CA VAL A 109 -30.57 12.62 -28.86
C VAL A 109 -29.05 12.53 -28.67
N ALA A 110 -28.47 13.39 -27.82
CA ALA A 110 -27.05 13.35 -27.49
C ALA A 110 -26.67 12.04 -26.77
N VAL A 111 -27.49 11.57 -25.82
CA VAL A 111 -27.30 10.26 -25.16
C VAL A 111 -27.29 9.13 -26.20
N LYS A 112 -28.27 9.12 -27.11
CA LYS A 112 -28.33 8.12 -28.19
C LYS A 112 -27.08 8.16 -29.07
N LEU A 113 -26.65 9.37 -29.46
CA LEU A 113 -25.50 9.58 -30.33
C LEU A 113 -24.22 8.95 -29.75
N VAL A 114 -23.92 9.23 -28.48
CA VAL A 114 -22.71 8.72 -27.83
C VAL A 114 -22.80 7.22 -27.56
N SER A 115 -24.00 6.69 -27.26
CA SER A 115 -24.19 5.26 -27.00
C SER A 115 -24.03 4.37 -28.25
N VAL A 116 -24.34 4.90 -29.45
CA VAL A 116 -24.35 4.15 -30.71
C VAL A 116 -23.03 4.30 -31.48
N LEU A 117 -22.41 5.49 -31.43
CA LEU A 117 -21.23 5.79 -32.25
C LEU A 117 -19.90 5.52 -31.52
N PRO A 118 -18.91 4.91 -32.19
CA PRO A 118 -17.55 4.80 -31.64
C PRO A 118 -16.90 6.15 -31.35
N ASN A 119 -16.22 6.28 -30.20
CA ASN A 119 -15.54 7.52 -29.77
C ASN A 119 -14.58 8.16 -30.80
N PRO A 120 -13.80 7.40 -31.61
CA PRO A 120 -12.93 8.01 -32.62
C PRO A 120 -13.69 8.86 -33.65
N LEU A 121 -14.96 8.55 -33.92
CA LEU A 121 -15.80 9.33 -34.84
C LEU A 121 -16.25 10.65 -34.23
N LEU A 122 -16.40 10.71 -32.91
CA LEU A 122 -16.85 11.90 -32.18
C LEU A 122 -15.71 12.85 -31.82
N GLN A 123 -14.45 12.40 -31.96
CA GLN A 123 -13.26 13.09 -31.47
C GLN A 123 -13.13 14.54 -31.96
N SER A 124 -13.48 14.82 -33.21
CA SER A 124 -13.36 16.17 -33.79
C SER A 124 -14.31 17.20 -33.16
N HIS A 125 -15.46 16.79 -32.64
CA HIS A 125 -16.48 17.69 -32.07
C HIS A 125 -16.71 17.48 -30.56
N MET A 126 -15.89 16.62 -29.95
CA MET A 126 -16.04 16.22 -28.56
C MET A 126 -15.94 17.40 -27.59
N LEU A 127 -15.03 18.36 -27.83
CA LEU A 127 -14.87 19.54 -26.97
C LEU A 127 -16.11 20.43 -26.99
N ASP A 128 -16.65 20.75 -28.17
CA ASP A 128 -17.87 21.56 -28.31
C ASP A 128 -19.06 20.91 -27.60
N LEU A 129 -19.16 19.58 -27.72
CA LEU A 129 -20.17 18.79 -27.03
C LEU A 129 -20.00 18.85 -25.50
N VAL A 130 -18.76 18.72 -25.01
CA VAL A 130 -18.45 18.86 -23.57
C VAL A 130 -18.83 20.26 -23.07
N TYR A 131 -18.45 21.33 -23.77
CA TYR A 131 -18.81 22.71 -23.40
C TYR A 131 -20.32 22.92 -23.31
N CYS A 132 -21.07 22.48 -24.34
CA CYS A 132 -22.51 22.66 -24.36
C CYS A 132 -23.19 21.86 -23.22
N LEU A 133 -22.86 20.59 -23.07
CA LEU A 133 -23.51 19.73 -22.07
C LEU A 133 -23.17 20.12 -20.63
N SER A 134 -21.91 20.49 -20.38
CA SER A 134 -21.48 20.93 -19.03
C SER A 134 -22.16 22.23 -18.63
N SER A 135 -22.38 23.15 -19.58
CA SER A 135 -23.14 24.37 -19.31
C SER A 135 -24.60 24.09 -18.89
N LEU A 136 -25.21 23.05 -19.47
CA LEU A 136 -26.60 22.65 -19.23
C LEU A 136 -26.81 21.85 -17.94
N LEU A 137 -25.75 21.44 -17.23
CA LEU A 137 -25.85 20.78 -15.92
C LEU A 137 -26.53 21.66 -14.85
N SER A 138 -26.50 22.98 -15.03
CA SER A 138 -27.16 23.96 -14.15
C SER A 138 -28.65 24.15 -14.44
N SER A 139 -29.21 23.44 -15.42
CA SER A 139 -30.63 23.55 -15.75
C SER A 139 -31.51 23.11 -14.58
N HIS A 140 -32.52 23.91 -14.25
CA HIS A 140 -33.52 23.54 -13.23
C HIS A 140 -34.36 22.33 -13.64
N GLN A 141 -34.42 22.01 -14.94
CA GLN A 141 -35.17 20.89 -15.50
C GLN A 141 -34.37 19.58 -15.44
N VAL A 142 -34.92 18.62 -14.71
CA VAL A 142 -34.34 17.28 -14.53
C VAL A 142 -34.23 16.56 -15.87
N GLU A 143 -35.19 16.77 -16.77
CA GLU A 143 -35.30 16.19 -18.11
C GLU A 143 -34.23 16.70 -19.09
N VAL A 144 -33.51 17.77 -18.75
CA VAL A 144 -32.35 18.29 -19.50
C VAL A 144 -31.06 17.88 -18.81
N ALA A 145 -30.98 18.09 -17.50
CA ALA A 145 -29.78 17.88 -16.72
C ALA A 145 -29.36 16.41 -16.63
N ILE A 146 -30.30 15.46 -16.46
CA ILE A 146 -30.01 14.03 -16.43
C ILE A 146 -29.36 13.57 -17.75
N PRO A 147 -29.99 13.73 -18.94
CA PRO A 147 -29.37 13.27 -20.18
C PRO A 147 -28.03 13.96 -20.48
N CYS A 148 -27.85 15.22 -20.07
CA CYS A 148 -26.55 15.91 -20.17
C CYS A 148 -25.49 15.23 -19.30
N ALA A 149 -25.82 14.90 -18.05
CA ALA A 149 -24.92 14.21 -17.15
C ALA A 149 -24.56 12.81 -17.66
N THR A 150 -25.54 12.03 -18.11
CA THR A 150 -25.34 10.70 -18.70
C THR A 150 -24.44 10.77 -19.94
N THR A 151 -24.68 11.73 -20.83
CA THR A 151 -23.88 11.92 -22.05
C THR A 151 -22.44 12.28 -21.71
N LEU A 152 -22.23 13.24 -20.80
CA LEU A 152 -20.88 13.61 -20.33
C LEU A 152 -20.16 12.44 -19.67
N ASN A 153 -20.86 11.67 -18.84
CA ASN A 153 -20.28 10.52 -18.18
C ASN A 153 -19.78 9.48 -19.19
N PHE A 154 -20.55 9.22 -20.25
CA PHE A 154 -20.15 8.33 -21.32
C PHE A 154 -18.93 8.84 -22.09
N VAL A 155 -18.91 10.14 -22.43
CA VAL A 155 -17.79 10.78 -23.13
C VAL A 155 -16.52 10.70 -22.28
N ILE A 156 -16.58 11.09 -21.00
CA ILE A 156 -15.43 11.15 -20.10
C ILE A 156 -14.87 9.75 -19.82
N SER A 157 -15.75 8.76 -19.61
CA SER A 157 -15.35 7.37 -19.35
C SER A 157 -14.50 6.78 -20.48
N ASN A 158 -14.74 7.22 -21.72
CA ASN A 158 -14.07 6.68 -22.90
C ASN A 158 -13.04 7.62 -23.55
N LEU A 159 -12.57 8.64 -22.82
CA LEU A 159 -11.55 9.56 -23.32
C LEU A 159 -10.24 8.85 -23.66
N SER A 160 -9.61 9.27 -24.75
CA SER A 160 -8.20 8.95 -25.05
C SER A 160 -7.27 9.85 -24.24
N ALA A 161 -6.05 9.37 -23.95
CA ALA A 161 -5.04 10.12 -23.20
C ALA A 161 -4.70 11.49 -23.84
N THR A 162 -4.79 11.60 -25.16
CA THR A 162 -4.46 12.83 -25.91
C THR A 162 -5.40 14.00 -25.64
N ASN A 163 -6.67 13.73 -25.30
CA ASN A 163 -7.69 14.79 -25.19
C ASN A 163 -8.05 15.10 -23.73
N GLU A 164 -7.41 14.44 -22.75
CA GLU A 164 -7.75 14.60 -21.33
C GLU A 164 -7.54 16.03 -20.85
N LYS A 165 -6.48 16.69 -21.30
CA LYS A 165 -6.13 18.06 -20.87
C LYS A 165 -7.18 19.07 -21.35
N ASP A 166 -7.55 19.00 -22.62
CA ASP A 166 -8.49 19.95 -23.23
C ASP A 166 -9.90 19.79 -22.65
N VAL A 167 -10.33 18.54 -22.42
CA VAL A 167 -11.62 18.26 -21.77
C VAL A 167 -11.61 18.70 -20.31
N MET A 168 -10.51 18.51 -19.59
CA MET A 168 -10.38 19.00 -18.22
C MET A 168 -10.54 20.51 -18.16
N GLU A 169 -9.93 21.24 -19.09
CA GLU A 169 -10.03 22.70 -19.12
C GLU A 169 -11.46 23.16 -19.44
N ALA A 170 -12.14 22.51 -20.40
CA ALA A 170 -13.53 22.78 -20.70
C ALA A 170 -14.46 22.58 -19.49
N LEU A 171 -14.23 21.53 -18.69
CA LEU A 171 -15.00 21.27 -17.46
C LEU A 171 -14.73 22.30 -16.35
N LYS A 172 -13.52 22.89 -16.31
CA LYS A 172 -13.20 23.98 -15.37
C LYS A 172 -13.86 25.29 -15.79
N GLU A 173 -13.74 25.66 -17.07
CA GLU A 173 -14.32 26.90 -17.60
C GLU A 173 -15.84 26.96 -17.41
N THR A 174 -16.50 25.80 -17.52
CA THR A 174 -17.95 25.67 -17.30
C THR A 174 -18.33 25.42 -15.84
N GLU A 175 -17.36 25.41 -14.93
CA GLU A 175 -17.53 25.12 -13.50
C GLU A 175 -18.32 23.83 -13.24
N ALA A 176 -18.16 22.83 -14.11
CA ALA A 176 -18.99 21.62 -14.13
C ALA A 176 -18.98 20.90 -12.77
N SER A 177 -17.81 20.76 -12.14
CA SER A 177 -17.68 20.10 -10.83
C SER A 177 -18.43 20.85 -9.73
N LEU A 178 -18.37 22.20 -9.72
CA LEU A 178 -19.06 23.03 -8.73
C LEU A 178 -20.58 22.92 -8.90
N ARG A 179 -21.06 22.92 -10.15
CA ARG A 179 -22.49 22.74 -10.48
C ARG A 179 -23.00 21.36 -10.06
N ILE A 180 -22.24 20.30 -10.35
CA ILE A 180 -22.61 18.94 -9.95
C ILE A 180 -22.66 18.81 -8.42
N VAL A 181 -21.68 19.39 -7.70
CA VAL A 181 -21.68 19.40 -6.24
C VAL A 181 -22.89 20.15 -5.68
N GLY A 182 -23.26 21.31 -6.25
CA GLY A 182 -24.47 22.03 -5.89
C GLY A 182 -25.73 21.17 -6.08
N ASN A 183 -25.86 20.53 -7.25
CA ASN A 183 -26.98 19.65 -7.56
C ASN A 183 -27.11 18.46 -6.60
N ILE A 184 -25.98 17.91 -6.11
CA ILE A 184 -25.97 16.84 -5.12
C ILE A 184 -26.42 17.35 -3.74
N LYS A 185 -26.02 18.56 -3.35
CA LYS A 185 -26.46 19.19 -2.09
C LYS A 185 -27.97 19.42 -2.07
N ASP A 186 -28.55 19.91 -3.15
CA ASP A 186 -30.00 20.10 -3.28
C ASP A 186 -30.79 18.80 -3.05
N PHE A 187 -30.23 17.65 -3.45
CA PHE A 187 -30.84 16.34 -3.16
C PHE A 187 -30.75 15.96 -1.68
N ALA A 188 -29.63 16.28 -1.01
CA ALA A 188 -29.48 16.02 0.43
C ALA A 188 -30.53 16.78 1.25
N GLU A 189 -30.97 17.95 0.77
CA GLU A 189 -32.04 18.77 1.33
C GLU A 189 -33.47 18.29 0.95
N GLY A 190 -33.59 17.23 0.14
CA GLY A 190 -34.86 16.61 -0.22
C GLY A 190 -35.59 17.24 -1.42
N VAL A 191 -34.92 18.08 -2.20
CA VAL A 191 -35.55 18.92 -3.25
C VAL A 191 -35.71 18.18 -4.60
N LYS A 192 -34.95 17.10 -4.84
CA LYS A 192 -34.82 16.44 -6.16
C LYS A 192 -35.10 14.93 -6.12
N LYS A 193 -35.37 14.34 -7.30
CA LYS A 193 -35.61 12.90 -7.49
C LYS A 193 -34.35 12.05 -7.33
N ILE A 194 -34.52 10.74 -7.14
CA ILE A 194 -33.41 9.79 -6.94
C ILE A 194 -32.55 9.66 -8.20
N GLU A 195 -33.16 9.57 -9.38
CA GLU A 195 -32.44 9.41 -10.66
C GLU A 195 -31.52 10.61 -10.95
N TYR A 196 -31.93 11.79 -10.48
CA TYR A 196 -31.12 13.00 -10.59
C TYR A 196 -29.84 12.90 -9.75
N PHE A 197 -29.97 12.41 -8.51
CA PHE A 197 -28.83 12.17 -7.64
C PHE A 197 -27.87 11.11 -8.21
N GLU A 198 -28.40 10.01 -8.72
CA GLU A 198 -27.60 8.91 -9.29
C GLU A 198 -26.69 9.39 -10.43
N GLU A 199 -27.27 10.08 -11.41
CA GLU A 199 -26.55 10.50 -12.62
C GLU A 199 -25.53 11.61 -12.31
N MET A 200 -25.87 12.55 -11.42
CA MET A 200 -24.94 13.59 -10.96
C MET A 200 -23.78 12.99 -10.17
N THR A 201 -24.07 12.07 -9.26
CA THR A 201 -23.06 11.38 -8.45
C THR A 201 -22.14 10.51 -9.30
N LEU A 202 -22.70 9.80 -10.29
CA LEU A 202 -21.94 8.98 -11.23
C LEU A 202 -21.00 9.84 -12.09
N LEU A 203 -21.50 10.94 -12.64
CA LEU A 203 -20.66 11.88 -13.39
C LEU A 203 -19.53 12.45 -12.53
N LEU A 204 -19.83 12.87 -11.29
CA LEU A 204 -18.81 13.36 -10.37
C LEU A 204 -17.76 12.29 -10.09
N SER A 205 -18.19 11.06 -9.81
CA SER A 205 -17.30 9.92 -9.56
C SER A 205 -16.33 9.73 -10.73
N THR A 206 -16.84 9.75 -11.97
CA THR A 206 -16.02 9.61 -13.18
C THR A 206 -15.02 10.75 -13.36
N ILE A 207 -15.43 12.00 -13.07
CA ILE A 207 -14.53 13.17 -13.09
C ILE A 207 -13.42 12.99 -12.04
N LEU A 208 -13.76 12.63 -10.81
CA LEU A 208 -12.81 12.43 -9.72
C LEU A 208 -11.85 11.26 -9.97
N TRP A 209 -12.35 10.18 -10.58
CA TRP A 209 -11.53 9.04 -10.97
C TRP A 209 -10.51 9.43 -12.05
N ARG A 210 -10.92 10.25 -13.04
CA ARG A 210 -10.07 10.67 -14.16
C ARG A 210 -9.01 11.70 -13.75
N TRP A 211 -9.38 12.70 -12.93
CA TRP A 211 -8.52 13.84 -12.63
C TRP A 211 -8.24 14.00 -11.13
N PRO A 212 -7.03 13.63 -10.66
CA PRO A 212 -6.65 13.73 -9.25
C PRO A 212 -6.83 15.11 -8.59
N PRO A 213 -6.54 16.25 -9.24
CA PRO A 213 -6.67 17.57 -8.60
C PRO A 213 -8.10 17.89 -8.14
N SER A 214 -9.12 17.36 -8.83
CA SER A 214 -10.52 17.61 -8.51
C SER A 214 -10.97 16.95 -7.19
N ARG A 215 -10.22 15.97 -6.68
CA ARG A 215 -10.59 15.24 -5.44
C ARG A 215 -10.48 16.13 -4.20
N PHE A 216 -9.49 17.02 -4.17
CA PHE A 216 -9.24 17.86 -3.01
C PHE A 216 -10.34 18.89 -2.80
N SER A 217 -10.85 19.53 -3.86
CA SER A 217 -11.94 20.50 -3.73
C SER A 217 -13.24 19.85 -3.22
N VAL A 218 -13.57 18.66 -3.72
CA VAL A 218 -14.78 17.93 -3.32
C VAL A 218 -14.67 17.41 -1.87
N CYS A 219 -13.52 16.83 -1.49
CA CYS A 219 -13.33 16.31 -0.13
C CYS A 219 -13.27 17.41 0.95
N ASN A 220 -12.84 18.63 0.60
CA ASN A 220 -12.83 19.77 1.52
C ASN A 220 -14.19 20.48 1.66
N ASP A 221 -15.19 20.12 0.87
CA ASP A 221 -16.51 20.72 0.97
C ASP A 221 -17.29 20.11 2.15
N VAL A 222 -17.19 20.76 3.32
CA VAL A 222 -17.80 20.30 4.58
C VAL A 222 -19.32 20.10 4.45
N ILE A 223 -19.99 20.94 3.66
CA ILE A 223 -21.45 20.87 3.48
C ILE A 223 -21.80 19.63 2.67
N LEU A 224 -21.07 19.37 1.58
CA LEU A 224 -21.26 18.17 0.77
C LEU A 224 -21.02 16.92 1.61
N MET A 225 -19.88 16.85 2.31
CA MET A 225 -19.51 15.66 3.08
C MET A 225 -20.55 15.34 4.18
N LYS A 226 -21.06 16.35 4.89
CA LYS A 226 -22.17 16.18 5.85
C LYS A 226 -23.47 15.75 5.18
N GLY A 227 -23.78 16.31 4.01
CA GLY A 227 -24.95 15.92 3.22
C GLY A 227 -24.89 14.45 2.78
N LEU A 228 -23.74 13.99 2.28
CA LEU A 228 -23.52 12.60 1.91
C LEU A 228 -23.66 11.66 3.11
N ALA A 229 -23.09 12.02 4.26
CA ALA A 229 -23.22 11.27 5.50
C ALA A 229 -24.69 11.06 5.93
N ASN A 230 -25.52 12.11 5.80
CA ASN A 230 -26.95 12.01 6.12
C ASN A 230 -27.72 11.08 5.17
N ILE A 231 -27.33 11.04 3.89
CA ILE A 231 -27.96 10.17 2.88
C ILE A 231 -27.70 8.69 3.19
N HIS A 232 -26.65 8.34 3.96
CA HIS A 232 -26.32 6.95 4.33
C HIS A 232 -27.46 6.22 5.04
N THR A 233 -28.34 6.95 5.72
CA THR A 233 -29.49 6.38 6.43
C THR A 233 -30.60 5.89 5.50
N LYS A 234 -30.54 6.22 4.19
CA LYS A 234 -31.54 5.79 3.19
C LYS A 234 -31.31 4.33 2.80
N THR A 235 -32.40 3.57 2.69
CA THR A 235 -32.38 2.12 2.41
C THR A 235 -32.30 1.77 0.93
N ASP A 236 -32.30 2.75 0.02
CA ASP A 236 -32.29 2.46 -1.42
C ASP A 236 -30.94 1.93 -1.89
N SER A 237 -30.98 0.77 -2.57
CA SER A 237 -29.82 0.10 -3.14
C SER A 237 -29.08 0.94 -4.20
N SER A 238 -29.78 1.72 -5.02
CA SER A 238 -29.18 2.50 -6.09
C SER A 238 -28.45 3.72 -5.54
N ILE A 239 -29.04 4.41 -4.55
CA ILE A 239 -28.41 5.49 -3.79
C ILE A 239 -27.13 4.99 -3.12
N LYS A 240 -27.21 3.84 -2.43
CA LYS A 240 -26.06 3.22 -1.77
C LYS A 240 -24.93 2.91 -2.76
N LEU A 241 -25.25 2.39 -3.95
CA LEU A 241 -24.27 2.11 -4.99
C LEU A 241 -23.61 3.40 -5.53
N ALA A 242 -24.40 4.46 -5.78
CA ALA A 242 -23.87 5.72 -6.28
C ALA A 242 -22.94 6.38 -5.25
N LEU A 243 -23.33 6.37 -3.97
CA LEU A 243 -22.51 6.85 -2.86
C LEU A 243 -21.18 6.10 -2.75
N LEU A 244 -21.20 4.76 -2.78
CA LEU A 244 -19.98 3.98 -2.69
C LEU A 244 -19.01 4.30 -3.84
N LYS A 245 -19.49 4.44 -5.08
CA LYS A 245 -18.67 4.85 -6.24
C LYS A 245 -18.03 6.22 -6.06
N LEU A 246 -18.78 7.17 -5.49
CA LEU A 246 -18.27 8.51 -5.21
C LEU A 246 -17.16 8.44 -4.16
N TYR A 247 -17.40 7.74 -3.05
CA TYR A 247 -16.39 7.53 -2.02
C TYR A 247 -15.16 6.80 -2.54
N THR A 248 -15.32 5.77 -3.39
CA THR A 248 -14.18 5.07 -4.01
C THR A 248 -13.33 6.05 -4.80
N SER A 249 -13.97 6.93 -5.59
CA SER A 249 -13.29 7.93 -6.42
C SER A 249 -12.60 9.01 -5.59
N ILE A 250 -13.17 9.40 -4.44
CA ILE A 250 -12.55 10.32 -3.47
C ILE A 250 -11.35 9.65 -2.78
N ALA A 251 -11.52 8.41 -2.32
CA ALA A 251 -10.53 7.63 -1.58
C ALA A 251 -9.29 7.24 -2.41
N LEU A 252 -9.32 7.44 -3.74
CA LEU A 252 -8.10 7.39 -4.57
C LEU A 252 -7.05 8.43 -4.17
N CYS A 253 -7.43 9.46 -3.40
CA CYS A 253 -6.50 10.35 -2.73
C CYS A 253 -6.28 9.86 -1.28
N ASP A 254 -5.04 9.47 -0.93
CA ASP A 254 -4.75 8.93 0.41
C ASP A 254 -5.05 9.94 1.53
N SER A 255 -4.82 11.23 1.29
CA SER A 255 -5.18 12.28 2.25
C SER A 255 -6.69 12.40 2.48
N ALA A 256 -7.50 12.17 1.45
CA ALA A 256 -8.95 12.14 1.55
C ALA A 256 -9.43 10.85 2.24
N ALA A 257 -8.84 9.71 1.90
CA ALA A 257 -9.11 8.43 2.55
C ALA A 257 -8.84 8.50 4.06
N ARG A 258 -7.70 9.08 4.47
CA ARG A 258 -7.36 9.28 5.88
C ARG A 258 -8.43 10.11 6.62
N ARG A 259 -8.87 11.22 6.04
CA ARG A 259 -9.93 12.07 6.61
C ARG A 259 -11.27 11.34 6.75
N LEU A 260 -11.67 10.58 5.73
CA LEU A 260 -12.89 9.77 5.78
C LEU A 260 -12.88 8.75 6.93
N ILE A 261 -11.71 8.25 7.32
CA ILE A 261 -11.53 7.32 8.45
C ILE A 261 -11.35 8.07 9.77
N GLU A 262 -10.84 9.31 9.75
CA GLU A 262 -10.54 10.09 10.94
C GLU A 262 -11.74 10.68 11.65
N ASP A 263 -12.77 11.07 10.88
CA ASP A 263 -13.82 11.93 11.41
C ASP A 263 -14.96 11.16 12.13
N GLU A 264 -15.21 9.87 11.89
CA GLU A 264 -16.37 9.16 12.45
C GLU A 264 -16.20 7.62 12.56
N GLU A 265 -16.68 6.99 13.65
CA GLU A 265 -16.77 5.51 13.76
C GLU A 265 -17.80 4.90 12.79
N ILE A 266 -18.77 5.70 12.34
CA ILE A 266 -19.91 5.26 11.53
C ILE A 266 -19.48 4.91 10.10
N PHE A 267 -18.56 5.67 9.51
CA PHE A 267 -18.14 5.50 8.13
C PHE A 267 -17.43 4.15 7.89
N PRO A 268 -16.46 3.71 8.73
CA PRO A 268 -15.89 2.37 8.65
C PRO A 268 -16.92 1.24 8.67
N GLN A 269 -17.91 1.34 9.57
CA GLN A 269 -18.96 0.32 9.67
C GLN A 269 -19.84 0.29 8.42
N MET A 270 -20.14 1.43 7.82
CA MET A 270 -20.99 1.54 6.63
C MET A 270 -20.42 0.77 5.43
N PHE A 271 -19.14 0.98 5.08
CA PHE A 271 -18.57 0.28 3.93
C PHE A 271 -18.36 -1.22 4.20
N VAL A 272 -18.08 -1.61 5.45
CA VAL A 272 -18.04 -3.03 5.85
C VAL A 272 -19.41 -3.68 5.71
N GLN A 273 -20.47 -3.02 6.17
CA GLN A 273 -21.84 -3.50 6.00
C GLN A 273 -22.23 -3.61 4.51
N ALA A 274 -21.71 -2.75 3.62
CA ALA A 274 -21.96 -2.84 2.19
C ALA A 274 -21.40 -4.12 1.55
N MET A 275 -20.33 -4.68 2.10
CA MET A 275 -19.72 -5.94 1.64
C MET A 275 -20.49 -7.19 2.08
N GLY A 276 -21.37 -7.06 3.10
CA GLY A 276 -22.11 -8.16 3.69
C GLY A 276 -23.07 -8.87 2.71
N LYS A 277 -23.29 -10.17 2.95
CA LYS A 277 -24.12 -11.08 2.10
C LYS A 277 -25.53 -10.59 1.81
N SER A 278 -26.10 -9.77 2.69
CA SER A 278 -27.46 -9.24 2.56
C SER A 278 -27.59 -8.22 1.42
N ASN A 279 -26.49 -7.65 0.92
CA ASN A 279 -26.55 -6.64 -0.14
C ASN A 279 -26.49 -7.26 -1.54
N PRO A 280 -27.10 -6.58 -2.55
CA PRO A 280 -26.90 -6.88 -3.96
C PRO A 280 -25.42 -6.97 -4.38
N HIS A 281 -25.13 -7.86 -5.33
CA HIS A 281 -23.77 -8.15 -5.79
C HIS A 281 -22.98 -6.90 -6.26
N ALA A 282 -23.65 -5.95 -6.92
CA ALA A 282 -23.02 -4.69 -7.37
C ALA A 282 -22.57 -3.80 -6.21
N ILE A 283 -23.37 -3.72 -5.13
CA ILE A 283 -23.04 -2.96 -3.92
C ILE A 283 -21.86 -3.59 -3.20
N ARG A 284 -21.84 -4.92 -3.12
CA ARG A 284 -20.75 -5.66 -2.48
C ARG A 284 -19.43 -5.45 -3.21
N ILE A 285 -19.41 -5.58 -4.54
CA ILE A 285 -18.22 -5.28 -5.37
C ILE A 285 -17.72 -3.87 -5.08
N GLU A 286 -18.60 -2.87 -5.10
CA GLU A 286 -18.17 -1.50 -4.88
C GLU A 286 -17.72 -1.25 -3.43
N GLY A 287 -18.33 -1.93 -2.45
CA GLY A 287 -17.87 -1.95 -1.07
C GLY A 287 -16.44 -2.48 -0.92
N PHE A 288 -16.11 -3.57 -1.63
CA PHE A 288 -14.74 -4.10 -1.68
C PHE A 288 -13.77 -3.10 -2.31
N ARG A 289 -14.15 -2.45 -3.43
CA ARG A 289 -13.30 -1.44 -4.12
C ARG A 289 -13.03 -0.21 -3.26
N LEU A 290 -14.06 0.27 -2.56
CA LEU A 290 -13.92 1.37 -1.61
C LEU A 290 -12.94 0.98 -0.50
N ALA A 291 -13.13 -0.20 0.10
CA ALA A 291 -12.25 -0.69 1.15
C ALA A 291 -10.79 -0.85 0.66
N GLN A 292 -10.57 -1.33 -0.57
CA GLN A 292 -9.23 -1.41 -1.16
C GLN A 292 -8.56 -0.03 -1.27
N CYS A 293 -9.30 1.02 -1.61
CA CYS A 293 -8.79 2.39 -1.66
C CYS A 293 -8.48 2.93 -0.25
N LEU A 294 -9.37 2.71 0.71
CA LEU A 294 -9.26 3.22 2.07
C LEU A 294 -8.12 2.56 2.85
N LEU A 295 -7.98 1.24 2.74
CA LEU A 295 -7.02 0.43 3.52
C LEU A 295 -5.67 0.26 2.82
N ARG A 296 -5.37 1.14 1.86
CA ARG A 296 -4.13 1.09 1.09
C ARG A 296 -2.90 1.34 1.97
N SER A 297 -2.97 2.21 2.98
CA SER A 297 -1.86 2.49 3.89
C SER A 297 -1.99 1.69 5.20
N GLN A 298 -0.85 1.40 5.82
CA GLN A 298 -0.77 0.67 7.09
C GLN A 298 -1.55 1.38 8.19
N ASP A 299 -1.42 2.71 8.30
CA ASP A 299 -2.09 3.51 9.34
C ASP A 299 -3.62 3.44 9.21
N ASN A 300 -4.13 3.60 8.00
CA ASN A 300 -5.58 3.49 7.73
C ASN A 300 -6.08 2.07 8.02
N CYS A 301 -5.33 1.05 7.61
CA CYS A 301 -5.65 -0.35 7.87
C CYS A 301 -5.77 -0.62 9.37
N LEU A 302 -4.74 -0.27 10.15
CA LEU A 302 -4.71 -0.45 11.59
C LEU A 302 -5.86 0.27 12.30
N LYS A 303 -6.19 1.49 11.86
CA LYS A 303 -7.29 2.26 12.42
C LYS A 303 -8.64 1.59 12.19
N VAL A 304 -8.93 1.14 10.97
CA VAL A 304 -10.19 0.44 10.65
C VAL A 304 -10.26 -0.93 11.33
N VAL A 305 -9.16 -1.67 11.38
CA VAL A 305 -9.08 -2.96 12.09
C VAL A 305 -9.39 -2.78 13.58
N GLY A 306 -8.90 -1.70 14.20
CA GLY A 306 -9.22 -1.36 15.58
C GLY A 306 -10.70 -1.05 15.84
N LEU A 307 -11.44 -0.55 14.83
CA LEU A 307 -12.86 -0.19 14.94
C LEU A 307 -13.80 -1.36 14.61
N CYS A 308 -13.52 -2.11 13.54
CA CYS A 308 -14.43 -3.15 13.04
C CYS A 308 -13.71 -4.36 12.39
N GLY A 309 -12.55 -4.75 12.91
CA GLY A 309 -11.70 -5.80 12.34
C GLY A 309 -12.37 -7.17 12.17
N ASP A 310 -13.21 -7.62 13.12
CA ASP A 310 -13.92 -8.90 13.00
C ASP A 310 -14.90 -8.91 11.83
N ALA A 311 -15.75 -7.88 11.74
CA ALA A 311 -16.74 -7.74 10.67
C ALA A 311 -16.09 -7.56 9.29
N LEU A 312 -14.97 -6.82 9.23
CA LEU A 312 -14.18 -6.66 8.01
C LEU A 312 -13.65 -8.01 7.51
N VAL A 313 -13.03 -8.79 8.38
CA VAL A 313 -12.48 -10.10 8.03
C VAL A 313 -13.59 -11.08 7.65
N GLU A 314 -14.70 -11.10 8.37
CA GLU A 314 -15.86 -11.92 8.03
C GLU A 314 -16.39 -11.61 6.64
N ALA A 315 -16.53 -10.32 6.29
CA ALA A 315 -16.96 -9.90 4.96
C ALA A 315 -15.98 -10.35 3.85
N ILE A 316 -14.68 -10.25 4.09
CA ILE A 316 -13.63 -10.71 3.16
C ILE A 316 -13.73 -12.22 2.94
N ILE A 317 -13.75 -13.00 4.02
CA ILE A 317 -13.87 -14.47 3.97
C ILE A 317 -15.12 -14.88 3.20
N CYS A 318 -16.25 -14.25 3.53
CA CYS A 318 -17.50 -14.42 2.82
C CYS A 318 -17.36 -14.15 1.31
N GLY A 319 -16.79 -13.00 0.92
CA GLY A 319 -16.63 -12.64 -0.49
C GLY A 319 -15.73 -13.62 -1.25
N MET A 320 -14.69 -14.15 -0.59
CA MET A 320 -13.80 -15.15 -1.15
C MET A 320 -14.49 -16.51 -1.38
N THR A 321 -15.41 -16.91 -0.50
CA THR A 321 -16.12 -18.21 -0.59
C THR A 321 -17.20 -18.30 -1.68
N GLU A 322 -17.69 -17.19 -2.21
CA GLU A 322 -18.84 -17.17 -3.14
C GLU A 322 -18.50 -17.52 -4.59
N THR A 323 -17.52 -18.40 -4.79
CA THR A 323 -17.04 -18.84 -6.11
C THR A 323 -17.98 -19.79 -6.85
N ARG A 324 -19.00 -20.36 -6.20
CA ARG A 324 -19.78 -21.49 -6.73
C ARG A 324 -20.95 -21.14 -7.67
N LEU A 325 -21.31 -19.87 -7.90
CA LEU A 325 -22.64 -19.55 -8.48
C LEU A 325 -22.73 -18.93 -9.88
N THR A 326 -21.65 -18.47 -10.53
CA THR A 326 -21.80 -17.83 -11.86
C THR A 326 -20.69 -18.19 -12.84
N SER A 327 -20.78 -19.37 -13.46
CA SER A 327 -20.06 -19.71 -14.71
C SER A 327 -20.74 -19.14 -15.97
N LYS A 328 -21.78 -18.30 -15.82
CA LYS A 328 -22.35 -17.55 -16.95
C LYS A 328 -21.47 -16.36 -17.26
N LYS A 329 -20.78 -16.43 -18.40
CA LYS A 329 -20.08 -15.31 -19.07
C LYS A 329 -20.90 -14.01 -18.94
N PHE A 330 -20.50 -13.13 -18.03
CA PHE A 330 -20.89 -11.73 -18.06
C PHE A 330 -19.73 -10.94 -18.67
N GLY A 331 -20.06 -10.09 -19.65
CA GLY A 331 -19.09 -9.34 -20.45
C GLY A 331 -18.22 -8.39 -19.61
N ASN A 332 -16.92 -8.49 -19.85
CA ASN A 332 -15.78 -7.57 -19.69
C ASN A 332 -15.72 -6.39 -18.69
N ASN A 333 -16.75 -5.97 -17.96
CA ASN A 333 -16.65 -4.75 -17.12
C ASN A 333 -17.10 -4.88 -15.65
N HIS A 334 -17.56 -6.06 -15.20
CA HIS A 334 -17.87 -6.30 -13.78
C HIS A 334 -16.92 -7.35 -13.22
N GLY A 335 -15.99 -6.91 -12.36
CA GLY A 335 -15.05 -7.80 -11.67
C GLY A 335 -15.80 -8.86 -10.87
N SER A 336 -15.28 -10.09 -10.82
CA SER A 336 -15.89 -11.11 -9.97
C SER A 336 -15.72 -10.74 -8.50
N LEU A 337 -16.79 -10.84 -7.70
CA LEU A 337 -16.79 -10.51 -6.27
C LEU A 337 -15.62 -11.15 -5.51
N SER A 338 -15.32 -12.42 -5.81
CA SER A 338 -14.20 -13.15 -5.21
C SER A 338 -12.83 -12.56 -5.54
N VAL A 339 -12.63 -11.96 -6.72
CA VAL A 339 -11.36 -11.28 -7.06
C VAL A 339 -11.22 -10.00 -6.25
N GLU A 340 -12.30 -9.20 -6.14
CA GLU A 340 -12.29 -7.96 -5.35
C GLU A 340 -12.08 -8.26 -3.85
N ALA A 341 -12.62 -9.37 -3.36
CA ALA A 341 -12.39 -9.85 -2.00
C ALA A 341 -10.95 -10.36 -1.80
N CYS A 342 -10.38 -11.12 -2.74
CA CYS A 342 -8.97 -11.54 -2.69
C CYS A 342 -8.02 -10.34 -2.75
N GLN A 343 -8.34 -9.31 -3.55
CA GLN A 343 -7.58 -8.06 -3.60
C GLN A 343 -7.64 -7.34 -2.25
N LEU A 344 -8.81 -7.23 -1.64
CA LEU A 344 -8.93 -6.64 -0.30
C LEU A 344 -8.21 -7.47 0.76
N ALA A 345 -8.20 -8.80 0.66
CA ALA A 345 -7.48 -9.67 1.60
C ALA A 345 -5.95 -9.42 1.62
N LEU A 346 -5.39 -8.72 0.63
CA LEU A 346 -4.00 -8.27 0.67
C LEU A 346 -3.70 -7.25 1.78
N ILE A 347 -4.70 -6.74 2.51
CA ILE A 347 -4.49 -6.00 3.78
C ILE A 347 -3.72 -6.84 4.82
N THR A 348 -3.66 -8.16 4.65
CA THR A 348 -2.77 -9.06 5.40
C THR A 348 -1.29 -8.68 5.27
N ARG A 349 -0.89 -7.91 4.25
CA ARG A 349 0.47 -7.38 4.16
C ARG A 349 0.84 -6.43 5.31
N TRP A 350 -0.16 -5.83 5.96
CA TRP A 350 0.02 -4.91 7.07
C TRP A 350 -0.01 -5.64 8.38
N ALA A 351 1.07 -5.58 9.17
CA ALA A 351 1.13 -6.15 10.51
C ALA A 351 -0.01 -5.59 11.40
N GLY A 352 -0.83 -6.45 12.01
CA GLY A 352 -1.96 -6.07 12.86
C GLY A 352 -2.75 -7.27 13.40
N ASP A 353 -3.77 -7.02 14.23
CA ASP A 353 -4.53 -8.08 14.91
C ASP A 353 -5.50 -8.84 13.98
N HIS A 354 -5.83 -8.29 12.81
CA HIS A 354 -6.70 -8.92 11.82
C HIS A 354 -6.19 -10.27 11.33
N HIS A 355 -4.87 -10.55 11.35
CA HIS A 355 -4.34 -11.88 11.03
C HIS A 355 -4.93 -12.97 11.93
N THR A 356 -5.04 -12.69 13.23
CA THR A 356 -5.65 -13.61 14.19
C THR A 356 -7.11 -13.87 13.83
N ASN A 357 -7.81 -12.84 13.39
CA ASN A 357 -9.22 -12.95 12.97
C ASN A 357 -9.36 -13.76 11.69
N PHE A 358 -8.45 -13.59 10.72
CA PHE A 358 -8.43 -14.42 9.50
C PHE A 358 -8.28 -15.90 9.83
N TRP A 359 -7.35 -16.25 10.72
CA TRP A 359 -7.18 -17.63 11.20
C TRP A 359 -8.42 -18.15 11.92
N LYS A 360 -9.00 -17.36 12.85
CA LYS A 360 -10.23 -17.73 13.58
C LYS A 360 -11.42 -17.97 12.65
N GLN A 361 -11.53 -17.21 11.56
CA GLN A 361 -12.61 -17.32 10.57
C GLN A 361 -12.36 -18.39 9.50
N GLY A 362 -11.32 -19.21 9.64
CA GLY A 362 -11.09 -20.37 8.77
C GLY A 362 -10.55 -20.05 7.37
N ILE A 363 -9.72 -19.00 7.25
CA ILE A 363 -9.07 -18.61 5.99
C ILE A 363 -8.31 -19.77 5.33
N ASP A 364 -7.75 -20.68 6.12
CA ASP A 364 -7.04 -21.88 5.67
C ASP A 364 -7.91 -22.75 4.76
N ARG A 365 -9.17 -22.99 5.15
CA ARG A 365 -10.11 -23.78 4.35
C ARG A 365 -10.50 -23.06 3.07
N VAL A 366 -10.69 -21.74 3.15
CA VAL A 366 -11.03 -20.91 2.00
C VAL A 366 -9.90 -20.92 0.97
N LEU A 367 -8.66 -20.64 1.40
CA LEU A 367 -7.49 -20.67 0.53
C LEU A 367 -7.30 -22.05 -0.10
N LEU A 368 -7.46 -23.12 0.68
CA LEU A 368 -7.32 -24.48 0.16
C LEU A 368 -8.40 -24.82 -0.87
N SER A 369 -9.66 -24.45 -0.62
CA SER A 369 -10.76 -24.66 -1.57
C SER A 369 -10.62 -23.87 -2.87
N LEU A 370 -9.94 -22.71 -2.83
CA LEU A 370 -9.65 -21.89 -4.00
C LEU A 370 -8.44 -22.40 -4.79
N LEU A 371 -7.53 -23.13 -4.13
CA LEU A 371 -6.37 -23.76 -4.76
C LEU A 371 -6.69 -25.15 -5.33
N ILE A 372 -7.48 -25.94 -4.62
CA ILE A 372 -7.85 -27.32 -4.96
C ILE A 372 -9.38 -27.47 -4.84
N GLU A 373 -10.05 -27.74 -5.97
CA GLU A 373 -11.50 -27.96 -6.01
C GLU A 373 -11.88 -29.31 -5.37
N ASN A 374 -13.04 -29.38 -4.70
CA ASN A 374 -13.65 -30.59 -4.10
C ASN A 374 -12.80 -31.33 -3.05
N ILE A 375 -11.87 -30.64 -2.38
CA ILE A 375 -11.06 -31.25 -1.32
C ILE A 375 -11.85 -31.54 -0.04
N GLU A 376 -12.98 -30.84 0.17
CA GLU A 376 -13.85 -30.98 1.36
C GLU A 376 -14.33 -32.44 1.54
N ASP A 377 -14.58 -33.15 0.45
CA ASP A 377 -15.02 -34.56 0.46
C ASP A 377 -13.88 -35.54 0.81
N GLN A 378 -12.62 -35.09 0.78
CA GLN A 378 -11.43 -35.91 1.04
C GLN A 378 -10.79 -35.64 2.42
N LEU A 379 -11.29 -34.65 3.15
CA LEU A 379 -10.79 -34.22 4.47
C LEU A 379 -11.41 -34.97 5.66
N PHE A 380 -12.18 -36.04 5.44
CA PHE A 380 -12.83 -36.81 6.52
C PHE A 380 -11.86 -37.59 7.42
N GLU A 381 -10.63 -37.86 6.97
CA GLU A 381 -9.60 -38.48 7.80
C GLU A 381 -8.83 -37.40 8.61
N PRO A 382 -8.84 -37.45 9.95
CA PRO A 382 -8.19 -36.44 10.79
C PRO A 382 -6.64 -36.47 10.71
N VAL A 383 -6.05 -37.56 10.22
CA VAL A 383 -4.60 -37.73 10.05
C VAL A 383 -4.32 -38.38 8.69
N LEU A 384 -3.64 -37.66 7.79
CA LEU A 384 -3.16 -38.19 6.51
C LEU A 384 -1.64 -38.43 6.56
N ALA A 385 -1.18 -39.57 6.05
CA ALA A 385 0.25 -39.82 5.83
C ALA A 385 0.83 -38.78 4.85
N LEU A 386 2.12 -38.45 5.00
CA LEU A 386 2.77 -37.39 4.23
C LEU A 386 2.72 -37.68 2.72
N GLU A 387 2.90 -38.93 2.32
CA GLU A 387 2.85 -39.37 0.93
C GLU A 387 1.47 -39.13 0.32
N LYS A 388 0.40 -39.35 1.09
CA LYS A 388 -0.99 -39.10 0.69
C LYS A 388 -1.26 -37.59 0.57
N GLN A 389 -0.73 -36.78 1.49
CA GLN A 389 -0.81 -35.31 1.40
C GLN A 389 -0.11 -34.78 0.13
N ILE A 390 1.11 -35.26 -0.15
CA ILE A 390 1.87 -34.90 -1.36
C ILE A 390 1.12 -35.30 -2.62
N TYR A 391 0.53 -36.51 -2.65
CA TYR A 391 -0.25 -36.99 -3.78
C TYR A 391 -1.49 -36.11 -4.04
N MET A 392 -2.28 -35.83 -3.00
CA MET A 392 -3.48 -34.98 -3.09
C MET A 392 -3.14 -33.58 -3.59
N ALA A 393 -2.10 -32.96 -3.04
CA ALA A 393 -1.64 -31.64 -3.45
C ALA A 393 -1.18 -31.62 -4.92
N LYS A 394 -0.43 -32.64 -5.36
CA LYS A 394 0.02 -32.76 -6.76
C LYS A 394 -1.15 -32.86 -7.73
N GLU A 395 -2.14 -33.71 -7.45
CA GLU A 395 -3.30 -33.86 -8.32
C GLU A 395 -4.17 -32.60 -8.33
N GLY A 396 -4.39 -31.98 -7.17
CA GLY A 396 -5.14 -30.74 -7.07
C GLY A 396 -4.52 -29.57 -7.85
N LEU A 397 -3.19 -29.41 -7.79
CA LEU A 397 -2.48 -28.34 -8.49
C LEU A 397 -2.49 -28.50 -10.01
N LYS A 398 -2.47 -29.74 -10.53
CA LYS A 398 -2.50 -30.06 -11.98
C LYS A 398 -3.77 -29.61 -12.67
N ALA A 399 -4.89 -29.58 -11.96
CA ALA A 399 -6.19 -29.28 -12.54
C ALA A 399 -6.36 -27.79 -12.94
N ASN A 400 -5.34 -26.95 -12.72
CA ASN A 400 -5.23 -25.56 -13.21
C ASN A 400 -6.43 -24.65 -12.88
N TYR A 401 -7.11 -24.91 -11.76
CA TYR A 401 -8.21 -24.08 -11.30
C TYR A 401 -7.75 -22.65 -10.97
N HIS A 402 -8.54 -21.69 -11.42
CA HIS A 402 -8.41 -20.26 -11.10
C HIS A 402 -6.98 -19.70 -11.20
N LEU A 403 -6.24 -20.02 -12.27
CA LEU A 403 -4.84 -19.63 -12.45
C LEU A 403 -4.62 -18.12 -12.19
N GLY A 404 -5.47 -17.25 -12.75
CA GLY A 404 -5.40 -15.80 -12.57
C GLY A 404 -5.59 -15.28 -11.13
N ARG A 405 -5.99 -16.15 -10.18
CA ARG A 405 -6.14 -15.80 -8.76
C ARG A 405 -4.99 -16.27 -7.87
N ARG A 406 -4.17 -17.23 -8.34
CA ARG A 406 -3.15 -17.89 -7.52
C ARG A 406 -2.15 -16.91 -6.91
N SER A 407 -1.76 -15.86 -7.63
CA SER A 407 -0.87 -14.82 -7.10
C SER A 407 -1.41 -14.18 -5.82
N TYR A 408 -2.71 -13.82 -5.78
CA TYR A 408 -3.34 -13.30 -4.57
C TYR A 408 -3.35 -14.33 -3.45
N LEU A 409 -3.69 -15.59 -3.75
CA LEU A 409 -3.78 -16.66 -2.75
C LEU A 409 -2.42 -16.93 -2.09
N TRP A 410 -1.35 -16.96 -2.89
CA TRP A 410 0.01 -17.08 -2.38
C TRP A 410 0.38 -15.90 -1.50
N ASP A 411 0.16 -14.67 -1.97
CA ASP A 411 0.49 -13.48 -1.20
C ASP A 411 -0.25 -13.42 0.14
N ILE A 412 -1.56 -13.70 0.15
CA ILE A 412 -2.37 -13.78 1.37
C ILE A 412 -1.79 -14.84 2.32
N LEU A 413 -1.48 -16.03 1.83
CA LEU A 413 -0.91 -17.11 2.62
C LEU A 413 0.48 -16.72 3.19
N GLY A 414 1.35 -16.13 2.36
CA GLY A 414 2.66 -15.64 2.77
C GLY A 414 2.54 -14.64 3.91
N TRP A 415 1.69 -13.62 3.75
CA TRP A 415 1.50 -12.58 4.76
C TRP A 415 0.88 -13.11 6.06
N LEU A 416 -0.12 -14.00 5.97
CA LEU A 416 -0.70 -14.64 7.15
C LEU A 416 0.32 -15.49 7.92
N THR A 417 1.22 -16.19 7.21
CA THR A 417 2.24 -17.03 7.84
C THR A 417 3.37 -16.22 8.47
N ILE A 418 3.83 -15.14 7.84
CA ILE A 418 4.89 -14.30 8.41
C ILE A 418 4.44 -13.50 9.63
N HIS A 419 3.15 -13.15 9.70
CA HIS A 419 2.55 -12.46 10.85
C HIS A 419 1.92 -13.41 11.87
N CYS A 420 2.07 -14.73 11.68
CA CYS A 420 1.63 -15.72 12.65
C CYS A 420 2.60 -15.73 13.86
N GLY A 421 2.14 -15.23 15.01
CA GLY A 421 2.94 -15.15 16.22
C GLY A 421 3.34 -16.52 16.80
N GLU A 422 4.38 -16.55 17.63
CA GLU A 422 4.92 -17.78 18.25
C GLU A 422 3.88 -18.58 19.06
N ASN A 423 2.91 -17.88 19.66
CA ASN A 423 1.83 -18.46 20.48
C ASN A 423 0.49 -18.58 19.75
N LEU A 424 0.41 -18.11 18.50
CA LEU A 424 -0.78 -18.31 17.67
C LEU A 424 -0.74 -19.75 17.17
N TYR A 425 -1.62 -20.57 17.73
CA TYR A 425 -1.91 -21.88 17.17
C TYR A 425 -3.00 -21.69 16.11
N PRO A 426 -2.65 -21.65 14.82
CA PRO A 426 -3.66 -21.61 13.77
C PRO A 426 -4.51 -22.91 13.73
N TYR A 427 -4.16 -23.89 14.57
CA TYR A 427 -4.79 -25.21 14.75
C TYR A 427 -6.10 -25.22 15.56
N THR A 428 -6.87 -24.12 15.56
CA THR A 428 -8.22 -24.14 16.14
C THR A 428 -9.19 -24.88 15.21
N ARG A 429 -9.91 -25.90 15.71
CA ARG A 429 -10.94 -26.70 14.98
C ARG A 429 -10.45 -27.42 13.71
N GLY A 430 -9.58 -28.42 13.85
CA GLY A 430 -9.27 -29.36 12.75
C GLY A 430 -8.60 -28.75 11.51
N SER A 431 -8.08 -27.52 11.62
CA SER A 431 -7.38 -26.76 10.57
C SER A 431 -5.95 -27.25 10.31
N GLU A 432 -5.39 -28.11 11.17
CA GLU A 432 -4.01 -28.58 11.04
C GLU A 432 -3.73 -29.25 9.70
N LEU A 433 -4.64 -30.12 9.26
CA LEU A 433 -4.50 -30.78 7.98
C LEU A 433 -4.58 -29.79 6.81
N CYS A 434 -5.47 -28.80 6.89
CA CYS A 434 -5.62 -27.78 5.85
C CYS A 434 -4.34 -26.94 5.70
N ILE A 435 -3.75 -26.53 6.83
CA ILE A 435 -2.49 -25.76 6.84
C ILE A 435 -1.33 -26.61 6.31
N LYS A 436 -1.22 -27.87 6.71
CA LYS A 436 -0.19 -28.79 6.18
C LYS A 436 -0.34 -29.00 4.67
N LEU A 437 -1.57 -29.16 4.18
CA LEU A 437 -1.85 -29.26 2.74
C LEU A 437 -1.51 -27.96 1.99
N LEU A 438 -1.83 -26.79 2.56
CA LEU A 438 -1.44 -25.49 1.97
C LEU A 438 0.08 -25.33 1.88
N ILE A 439 0.81 -25.66 2.95
CA ILE A 439 2.28 -25.69 2.95
C ILE A 439 2.79 -26.66 1.89
N THR A 440 2.17 -27.84 1.78
CA THR A 440 2.52 -28.84 0.76
C THR A 440 2.30 -28.34 -0.65
N CYS A 441 1.19 -27.65 -0.92
CA CYS A 441 0.93 -27.04 -2.21
C CYS A 441 2.00 -25.97 -2.54
N ALA A 442 2.29 -25.07 -1.60
CA ALA A 442 3.29 -24.03 -1.79
C ALA A 442 4.69 -24.61 -2.05
N CYS A 443 5.13 -25.61 -1.28
CA CYS A 443 6.41 -26.27 -1.47
C CYS A 443 6.50 -27.00 -2.82
N LEU A 444 5.46 -27.72 -3.23
CA LEU A 444 5.44 -28.42 -4.52
C LEU A 444 5.45 -27.46 -5.70
N SER A 445 4.63 -26.40 -5.67
CA SER A 445 4.62 -25.35 -6.68
C SER A 445 5.98 -24.65 -6.75
N PHE A 446 6.58 -24.31 -5.61
CA PHE A 446 7.93 -23.72 -5.57
C PHE A 446 9.00 -24.64 -6.17
N VAL A 447 8.96 -25.94 -5.91
CA VAL A 447 9.94 -26.88 -6.47
C VAL A 447 9.74 -27.08 -7.98
N ASP A 448 8.49 -27.17 -8.47
CA ASP A 448 8.20 -27.21 -9.90
C ASP A 448 8.76 -25.97 -10.61
N THR A 449 8.50 -24.81 -10.00
CA THR A 449 9.02 -23.52 -10.40
C THR A 449 10.55 -23.49 -10.43
N LEU A 450 11.24 -23.94 -9.36
CA LEU A 450 12.70 -24.09 -9.33
C LEU A 450 13.26 -25.00 -10.44
N GLU A 451 12.59 -26.13 -10.71
CA GLU A 451 13.02 -27.10 -11.71
C GLU A 451 12.90 -26.57 -13.14
N LYS A 452 11.79 -25.90 -13.46
CA LYS A 452 11.59 -25.26 -14.77
C LYS A 452 12.72 -24.29 -15.08
N TRP A 453 13.12 -23.49 -14.10
CA TRP A 453 14.20 -22.51 -14.24
C TRP A 453 15.58 -23.12 -14.38
N CYS A 454 15.85 -24.20 -13.64
CA CYS A 454 17.13 -24.91 -13.75
C CYS A 454 17.30 -25.61 -15.11
N ARG A 455 16.21 -25.85 -15.86
CA ARG A 455 16.24 -26.61 -17.11
C ARG A 455 16.43 -25.74 -18.35
N ILE A 456 15.71 -24.62 -18.55
CA ILE A 456 15.85 -23.76 -19.75
C ILE A 456 15.36 -22.31 -19.48
N CYS A 457 16.08 -21.29 -20.01
CA CYS A 457 15.63 -19.90 -20.19
C CYS A 457 14.42 -19.78 -21.17
N GLN A 458 13.28 -20.38 -20.85
CA GLN A 458 12.06 -20.24 -21.66
C GLN A 458 11.29 -18.99 -21.27
N LYS A 459 11.15 -18.08 -22.24
CA LYS A 459 10.46 -16.79 -22.16
C LYS A 459 8.92 -16.94 -22.17
N ASP A 460 8.35 -17.83 -21.35
CA ASP A 460 6.90 -17.81 -21.14
C ASP A 460 6.57 -16.77 -20.06
N ILE A 461 6.28 -15.56 -20.53
CA ILE A 461 6.02 -14.35 -19.74
C ILE A 461 4.91 -14.60 -18.71
N ASP A 462 3.89 -15.38 -19.06
CA ASP A 462 2.73 -15.64 -18.19
C ASP A 462 3.03 -16.59 -17.01
N ASP A 463 4.01 -17.51 -17.12
CA ASP A 463 4.41 -18.42 -16.02
C ASP A 463 5.32 -17.68 -15.01
N HIS A 464 6.04 -16.64 -15.44
CA HIS A 464 6.96 -15.89 -14.59
C HIS A 464 6.25 -15.04 -13.52
N PHE A 465 5.13 -14.40 -13.87
CA PHE A 465 4.36 -13.57 -12.93
C PHE A 465 3.65 -14.37 -11.82
N GLN A 466 3.40 -15.65 -12.05
CA GLN A 466 2.84 -16.58 -11.04
C GLN A 466 3.92 -17.09 -10.07
N SER A 467 5.17 -17.08 -10.51
CA SER A 467 6.24 -17.80 -9.82
C SER A 467 6.87 -17.00 -8.67
N GLU A 468 6.99 -15.67 -8.78
CA GLU A 468 7.48 -14.85 -7.66
C GLU A 468 6.59 -14.94 -6.41
N PRO A 469 5.24 -14.83 -6.51
CA PRO A 469 4.35 -14.94 -5.36
C PRO A 469 4.54 -16.25 -4.57
N VAL A 470 4.64 -17.39 -5.27
CA VAL A 470 4.82 -18.69 -4.59
C VAL A 470 6.22 -18.84 -3.98
N SER A 471 7.27 -18.42 -4.68
CA SER A 471 8.64 -18.44 -4.13
C SER A 471 8.75 -17.57 -2.88
N ARG A 472 8.17 -16.37 -2.92
CA ARG A 472 8.13 -15.45 -1.79
C ARG A 472 7.33 -16.02 -0.63
N THR A 473 6.19 -16.66 -0.91
CA THR A 473 5.36 -17.32 0.11
C THR A 473 6.13 -18.41 0.85
N VAL A 474 6.86 -19.26 0.13
CA VAL A 474 7.69 -20.31 0.75
C VAL A 474 8.80 -19.70 1.59
N LEU A 475 9.46 -18.65 1.11
CA LEU A 475 10.44 -17.91 1.90
C LEU A 475 9.81 -17.36 3.19
N MET A 476 8.64 -16.74 3.11
CA MET A 476 7.94 -16.19 4.27
C MET A 476 7.55 -17.28 5.28
N MET A 477 7.14 -18.46 4.83
CA MET A 477 6.87 -19.60 5.70
C MET A 477 8.14 -20.09 6.43
N ILE A 478 9.27 -20.19 5.73
CA ILE A 478 10.58 -20.54 6.32
C ILE A 478 10.94 -19.56 7.44
N HIS A 479 10.65 -18.27 7.24
CA HIS A 479 10.92 -17.19 8.18
C HIS A 479 9.75 -16.87 9.13
N SER A 480 8.71 -17.69 9.13
CA SER A 480 7.54 -17.49 10.01
C SER A 480 7.97 -17.54 11.48
N PRO A 481 7.48 -16.61 12.33
CA PRO A 481 7.65 -16.69 13.78
C PRO A 481 6.97 -17.93 14.39
N CYS A 482 5.97 -18.50 13.71
CA CYS A 482 5.32 -19.72 14.14
C CYS A 482 6.23 -20.92 13.89
N ASN A 483 6.80 -21.48 14.96
CA ASN A 483 7.75 -22.59 14.88
C ASN A 483 7.17 -23.83 14.18
N SER A 484 5.86 -24.11 14.31
CA SER A 484 5.24 -25.26 13.64
C SER A 484 5.21 -25.09 12.12
N ILE A 485 4.86 -23.89 11.63
CA ILE A 485 4.88 -23.55 10.20
C ILE A 485 6.32 -23.59 9.68
N SER A 486 7.24 -22.85 10.32
CA SER A 486 8.63 -22.78 9.86
C SER A 486 9.32 -24.15 9.82
N SER A 487 9.17 -24.94 10.88
CA SER A 487 9.79 -26.27 10.95
C SER A 487 9.17 -27.25 9.96
N HIS A 488 7.84 -27.25 9.80
CA HIS A 488 7.16 -28.13 8.86
C HIS A 488 7.51 -27.79 7.41
N THR A 489 7.55 -26.50 7.05
CA THR A 489 7.99 -26.05 5.72
C THR A 489 9.43 -26.48 5.43
N LYS A 490 10.36 -26.29 6.37
CA LYS A 490 11.76 -26.72 6.20
C LYS A 490 11.86 -28.24 6.03
N PHE A 491 11.18 -29.01 6.87
CA PHE A 491 11.12 -30.46 6.78
C PHE A 491 10.59 -30.93 5.42
N LEU A 492 9.48 -30.35 4.96
CA LEU A 492 8.87 -30.73 3.70
C LEU A 492 9.72 -30.36 2.48
N LEU A 493 10.31 -29.16 2.48
CA LEU A 493 11.25 -28.78 1.43
C LEU A 493 12.44 -29.72 1.37
N SER A 494 13.01 -30.08 2.53
CA SER A 494 14.12 -31.04 2.60
C SER A 494 13.75 -32.39 2.00
N ASP A 495 12.52 -32.87 2.22
CA ASP A 495 12.03 -34.14 1.67
C ASP A 495 11.80 -34.07 0.16
N VAL A 496 11.07 -33.04 -0.31
CA VAL A 496 10.75 -32.85 -1.74
C VAL A 496 12.02 -32.57 -2.56
N LEU A 497 13.01 -31.86 -2.00
CA LEU A 497 14.27 -31.53 -2.68
C LEU A 497 15.38 -32.56 -2.49
N LYS A 498 15.13 -33.69 -1.82
CA LYS A 498 16.17 -34.67 -1.43
C LYS A 498 17.07 -35.12 -2.59
N VAL A 499 16.51 -35.33 -3.79
CA VAL A 499 17.27 -35.74 -4.98
C VAL A 499 17.69 -34.54 -5.85
N LYS A 500 16.88 -33.48 -5.89
CA LYS A 500 16.99 -32.42 -6.90
C LYS A 500 17.62 -31.12 -6.40
N GLY A 501 17.66 -30.89 -5.09
CA GLY A 501 18.07 -29.61 -4.52
C GLY A 501 19.54 -29.28 -4.72
N MET A 502 20.45 -30.26 -4.66
CA MET A 502 21.88 -30.04 -4.90
C MET A 502 22.19 -29.56 -6.33
N PRO A 503 21.68 -30.20 -7.40
CA PRO A 503 21.76 -29.67 -8.76
C PRO A 503 21.19 -28.26 -8.90
N CYS A 504 20.02 -28.00 -8.30
CA CYS A 504 19.37 -26.69 -8.38
C CYS A 504 20.23 -25.61 -7.73
N LEU A 505 20.77 -25.86 -6.54
CA LEU A 505 21.64 -24.93 -5.82
C LEU A 505 22.87 -24.53 -6.64
N LYS A 506 23.54 -25.51 -7.24
CA LYS A 506 24.72 -25.25 -8.09
C LYS A 506 24.36 -24.40 -9.31
N SER A 507 23.23 -24.67 -9.95
CA SER A 507 22.72 -23.89 -11.08
C SER A 507 22.39 -22.44 -10.68
N LEU A 508 21.70 -22.26 -9.55
CA LEU A 508 21.38 -20.94 -9.00
C LEU A 508 22.65 -20.14 -8.69
N LEU A 509 23.62 -20.75 -7.99
CA LEU A 509 24.89 -20.11 -7.66
C LEU A 509 25.68 -19.70 -8.91
N HIS A 510 25.77 -20.58 -9.90
CA HIS A 510 26.42 -20.26 -11.18
C HIS A 510 25.74 -19.08 -11.88
N THR A 511 24.41 -19.05 -11.88
CA THR A 511 23.62 -17.97 -12.50
C THR A 511 23.80 -16.64 -11.78
N LEU A 512 23.80 -16.65 -10.44
CA LEU A 512 24.04 -15.47 -9.61
C LEU A 512 25.49 -14.96 -9.77
N ASP A 513 26.48 -15.86 -9.83
CA ASP A 513 27.89 -15.50 -10.03
C ASP A 513 28.12 -14.87 -11.41
N TYR A 514 27.59 -15.50 -12.46
CA TYR A 514 27.61 -14.95 -13.83
C TYR A 514 26.96 -13.57 -13.89
N THR A 515 25.77 -13.42 -13.28
CA THR A 515 25.06 -12.14 -13.28
C THR A 515 25.81 -11.07 -12.49
N SER A 516 26.41 -11.44 -11.35
CA SER A 516 27.16 -10.50 -10.52
C SER A 516 28.43 -9.98 -11.22
N SER A 517 29.03 -10.79 -12.12
CA SER A 517 30.28 -10.48 -12.82
C SER A 517 30.10 -9.76 -14.18
N LEU A 518 28.87 -9.65 -14.72
CA LEU A 518 28.62 -9.00 -16.01
C LEU A 518 28.88 -7.48 -15.99
N GLU A 519 29.60 -6.96 -16.99
CA GLU A 519 29.88 -5.51 -17.11
C GLU A 519 28.62 -4.66 -17.39
N SER A 520 27.60 -5.20 -18.06
CA SER A 520 26.33 -4.50 -18.32
C SER A 520 25.12 -5.41 -18.18
N TYR A 521 23.98 -4.89 -17.70
CA TYR A 521 22.79 -5.69 -17.35
C TYR A 521 21.76 -5.81 -18.50
N GLY A 522 22.06 -5.26 -19.68
CA GLY A 522 21.08 -4.99 -20.74
C GLY A 522 20.37 -6.22 -21.35
N SER A 523 20.80 -7.44 -21.04
CA SER A 523 20.28 -8.68 -21.64
C SER A 523 19.64 -9.68 -20.67
N PHE A 524 19.69 -9.43 -19.35
CA PHE A 524 19.23 -10.41 -18.35
C PHE A 524 17.79 -10.13 -17.87
N ASP A 525 17.01 -11.18 -17.67
CA ASP A 525 15.67 -11.06 -17.10
C ASP A 525 15.75 -10.68 -15.61
N LYS A 526 15.32 -9.45 -15.31
CA LYS A 526 15.30 -8.88 -13.96
C LYS A 526 14.43 -9.70 -13.01
N LEU A 527 13.28 -10.20 -13.47
CA LEU A 527 12.38 -11.02 -12.67
C LEU A 527 13.04 -12.35 -12.33
N GLN A 528 13.71 -12.97 -13.30
CA GLN A 528 14.47 -14.20 -13.10
C GLN A 528 15.56 -14.05 -12.02
N LEU A 529 16.24 -12.90 -11.97
CA LEU A 529 17.25 -12.67 -10.94
C LEU A 529 16.64 -12.64 -9.53
N VAL A 530 15.53 -11.92 -9.34
CA VAL A 530 14.82 -11.83 -8.04
C VAL A 530 14.40 -13.23 -7.59
N ILE A 531 13.79 -13.96 -8.50
CA ILE A 531 13.36 -15.35 -8.33
C ILE A 531 14.53 -16.26 -7.92
N ASN A 532 15.66 -16.20 -8.63
CA ASN A 532 16.83 -17.04 -8.36
C ASN A 532 17.40 -16.75 -6.99
N LEU A 533 17.38 -15.49 -6.59
CA LEU A 533 17.84 -15.04 -5.29
C LEU A 533 16.91 -15.51 -4.15
N ILE A 534 15.59 -15.45 -4.34
CA ILE A 534 14.63 -16.05 -3.40
C ILE A 534 14.88 -17.56 -3.28
N GLY A 535 15.00 -18.26 -4.41
CA GLY A 535 15.30 -19.69 -4.46
C GLY A 535 16.59 -20.05 -3.72
N PHE A 536 17.66 -19.31 -3.97
CA PHE A 536 18.94 -19.45 -3.28
C PHE A 536 18.81 -19.21 -1.77
N THR A 537 18.05 -18.19 -1.36
CA THR A 537 17.80 -17.88 0.05
C THR A 537 17.03 -19.01 0.75
N CYS A 538 15.98 -19.53 0.13
CA CYS A 538 15.22 -20.68 0.65
C CYS A 538 16.12 -21.90 0.85
N LEU A 539 16.98 -22.24 -0.13
CA LEU A 539 17.93 -23.34 0.01
C LEU A 539 18.99 -23.07 1.07
N SER A 540 19.46 -21.82 1.19
CA SER A 540 20.44 -21.40 2.22
C SER A 540 19.90 -21.55 3.64
N SER A 541 18.57 -21.48 3.83
CA SER A 541 17.94 -21.69 5.13
C SER A 541 17.95 -23.15 5.59
N LEU A 542 18.24 -24.11 4.71
CA LEU A 542 18.24 -25.55 4.99
C LEU A 542 19.66 -26.02 5.33
N PRO A 543 19.89 -26.63 6.51
CA PRO A 543 21.24 -27.00 6.97
C PRO A 543 22.02 -27.93 6.03
N GLN A 544 21.33 -28.80 5.29
CA GLN A 544 21.92 -29.77 4.37
C GLN A 544 22.69 -29.16 3.19
N TYR A 545 22.38 -27.92 2.80
CA TYR A 545 23.03 -27.23 1.68
C TYR A 545 24.21 -26.35 2.09
N ARG A 546 24.40 -26.15 3.40
CA ARG A 546 25.38 -25.24 3.99
C ARG A 546 26.81 -25.46 3.48
N ARG A 547 27.29 -26.72 3.48
CA ARG A 547 28.64 -27.06 3.03
C ARG A 547 28.89 -26.69 1.57
N CYS A 548 27.90 -26.92 0.70
CA CYS A 548 28.01 -26.60 -0.72
C CYS A 548 28.10 -25.08 -0.96
N ILE A 549 27.38 -24.28 -0.19
CA ILE A 549 27.38 -22.82 -0.30
C ILE A 549 28.75 -22.24 0.04
N ILE A 550 29.34 -22.73 1.13
CA ILE A 550 30.69 -22.40 1.60
C ILE A 550 31.73 -22.77 0.52
N GLU A 551 31.75 -24.04 0.10
CA GLU A 551 32.69 -24.53 -0.92
C GLU A 551 32.57 -23.79 -2.26
N SER A 552 31.37 -23.31 -2.61
CA SER A 552 31.08 -22.59 -3.85
C SER A 552 31.26 -21.07 -3.74
N LYS A 553 31.84 -20.55 -2.65
CA LYS A 553 32.08 -19.11 -2.43
C LYS A 553 30.79 -18.27 -2.45
N GLY A 554 29.68 -18.80 -1.94
CA GLY A 554 28.37 -18.13 -1.99
C GLY A 554 28.35 -16.71 -1.40
N ILE A 555 29.09 -16.46 -0.31
CA ILE A 555 29.23 -15.12 0.29
C ILE A 555 29.80 -14.12 -0.72
N LYS A 556 30.83 -14.50 -1.46
CA LYS A 556 31.47 -13.63 -2.45
C LYS A 556 30.48 -13.22 -3.54
N VAL A 557 29.69 -14.16 -4.04
CA VAL A 557 28.66 -13.92 -5.07
C VAL A 557 27.62 -12.91 -4.59
N ILE A 558 27.06 -13.13 -3.39
CA ILE A 558 26.05 -12.23 -2.83
C ILE A 558 26.60 -10.84 -2.50
N VAL A 559 27.83 -10.75 -1.97
CA VAL A 559 28.48 -9.46 -1.70
C VAL A 559 28.74 -8.67 -2.98
N LEU A 560 29.13 -9.34 -4.08
CA LEU A 560 29.26 -8.69 -5.39
C LEU A 560 27.92 -8.14 -5.88
N LEU A 561 26.85 -8.92 -5.75
CA LEU A 561 25.50 -8.50 -6.12
C LEU A 561 25.03 -7.28 -5.29
N LEU A 562 25.27 -7.31 -3.97
CA LEU A 562 24.98 -6.19 -3.08
C LEU A 562 25.74 -4.92 -3.48
N LYS A 563 27.04 -5.01 -3.78
CA LYS A 563 27.84 -3.86 -4.24
C LYS A 563 27.22 -3.18 -5.45
N ARG A 564 26.72 -3.96 -6.41
CA ARG A 564 26.03 -3.43 -7.61
C ARG A 564 24.70 -2.76 -7.28
N CYS A 565 23.91 -3.36 -6.40
CA CYS A 565 22.66 -2.74 -5.94
C CYS A 565 22.92 -1.39 -5.24
N LEU A 566 23.98 -1.30 -4.43
CA LEU A 566 24.33 -0.09 -3.69
C LEU A 566 24.95 1.01 -4.56
N ASN A 567 25.60 0.65 -5.66
CA ASN A 567 26.07 1.61 -6.66
C ASN A 567 24.97 2.11 -7.60
N ASN A 568 23.72 1.63 -7.41
CA ASN A 568 22.59 1.82 -8.33
C ASN A 568 22.82 1.27 -9.74
N ASP A 569 23.74 0.31 -9.90
CA ASP A 569 23.96 -0.38 -11.19
C ASP A 569 22.73 -1.23 -11.55
N ILE A 570 22.02 -1.75 -10.55
CA ILE A 570 20.83 -2.58 -10.69
C ILE A 570 19.76 -2.14 -9.68
N HIS A 571 18.60 -1.76 -10.20
CA HIS A 571 17.42 -1.39 -9.42
C HIS A 571 16.19 -2.10 -10.00
N ILE A 572 15.44 -2.80 -9.15
CA ILE A 572 14.23 -3.52 -9.55
C ILE A 572 13.12 -3.21 -8.54
N GLU A 573 12.10 -2.51 -9.04
CA GLU A 573 10.89 -2.19 -8.27
C GLU A 573 9.88 -3.33 -8.34
N ARG A 574 9.20 -3.58 -7.22
CA ARG A 574 8.12 -4.58 -7.11
C ARG A 574 7.01 -4.37 -8.16
N GLN A 575 6.67 -3.11 -8.43
CA GLN A 575 5.66 -2.71 -9.42
C GLN A 575 5.95 -3.27 -10.82
N SER A 576 7.23 -3.48 -11.16
CA SER A 576 7.62 -3.97 -12.49
C SER A 576 7.21 -5.42 -12.77
N PHE A 577 6.92 -6.23 -11.73
CA PHE A 577 6.59 -7.65 -11.89
C PHE A 577 5.46 -8.17 -10.99
N THR A 578 4.80 -7.33 -10.20
CA THR A 578 3.62 -7.71 -9.40
C THR A 578 2.46 -6.72 -9.56
N PRO A 579 1.91 -6.57 -10.79
CA PRO A 579 0.84 -5.60 -11.04
C PRO A 579 -0.41 -5.88 -10.19
N HIS A 580 -0.63 -7.12 -9.76
CA HIS A 580 -1.76 -7.50 -8.91
C HIS A 580 -1.69 -6.93 -7.48
N LEU A 581 -0.52 -6.49 -7.02
CA LEU A 581 -0.36 -5.79 -5.72
C LEU A 581 -0.64 -4.28 -5.81
N HIS A 582 -0.79 -3.74 -7.02
CA HIS A 582 -0.94 -2.31 -7.27
C HIS A 582 -2.21 -2.05 -8.10
N THR A 583 -3.33 -1.81 -7.42
CA THR A 583 -4.66 -1.77 -8.06
C THR A 583 -5.02 -0.44 -8.74
N HIS A 584 -4.36 0.68 -8.41
CA HIS A 584 -4.84 2.01 -8.82
C HIS A 584 -3.75 2.97 -9.31
N GLU A 585 -3.42 2.89 -10.61
CA GLU A 585 -2.50 3.80 -11.32
C GLU A 585 -2.87 5.29 -11.19
N ARG A 586 -4.12 5.61 -10.87
CA ARG A 586 -4.64 7.00 -10.76
C ARG A 586 -4.74 7.54 -9.35
N SER A 587 -4.20 6.81 -8.38
CA SER A 587 -4.10 7.26 -7.00
C SER A 587 -3.17 8.47 -6.85
N CYS A 588 -3.38 9.29 -5.82
CA CYS A 588 -2.50 10.43 -5.52
C CYS A 588 -2.30 10.60 -4.02
N CYS A 589 -1.27 11.36 -3.64
CA CYS A 589 -0.89 11.62 -2.24
C CYS A 589 -0.50 10.37 -1.44
N CYS A 590 -0.26 9.23 -2.12
CA CYS A 590 0.32 8.04 -1.50
C CYS A 590 1.83 8.26 -1.37
N PHE A 591 2.32 8.29 -0.14
CA PHE A 591 3.76 8.24 0.11
C PHE A 591 4.14 6.77 0.23
N ASP A 592 4.67 6.17 -0.84
CA ASP A 592 5.14 4.77 -0.90
C ASP A 592 6.38 4.53 -0.01
N LYS A 593 6.28 4.83 1.29
CA LYS A 593 7.33 4.61 2.29
C LYS A 593 7.09 3.35 3.14
N GLU A 594 5.99 2.64 2.90
CA GLU A 594 5.44 1.68 3.88
C GLU A 594 5.78 0.21 3.61
N ASP A 595 6.23 -0.15 2.40
CA ASP A 595 6.60 -1.54 2.14
C ASP A 595 7.91 -1.87 2.87
N TRP A 596 7.85 -2.87 3.75
CA TRP A 596 8.96 -3.34 4.58
C TRP A 596 10.23 -3.63 3.77
N GLU A 597 10.07 -4.18 2.57
CA GLU A 597 11.14 -4.58 1.68
C GLU A 597 11.80 -3.37 0.98
N GLY A 598 11.06 -2.27 0.82
CA GLY A 598 11.49 -1.07 0.11
C GLY A 598 11.39 -1.15 -1.41
N SER A 599 11.80 -0.08 -2.09
CA SER A 599 11.68 0.03 -3.55
C SER A 599 12.62 -0.91 -4.31
N ASN A 600 13.84 -1.15 -3.82
CA ASN A 600 14.79 -2.08 -4.45
C ASN A 600 14.67 -3.49 -3.86
N ILE A 601 13.83 -4.33 -4.48
CA ILE A 601 13.57 -5.70 -4.02
C ILE A 601 14.82 -6.59 -4.10
N LEU A 602 15.69 -6.34 -5.08
CA LEU A 602 16.93 -7.10 -5.23
C LEU A 602 17.90 -6.85 -4.08
N LEU A 603 18.01 -5.59 -3.64
CA LEU A 603 18.82 -5.22 -2.47
C LEU A 603 18.32 -5.94 -1.22
N PHE A 604 17.00 -5.93 -1.01
CA PHE A 604 16.36 -6.57 0.14
C PHE A 604 16.66 -8.07 0.22
N TYR A 605 16.37 -8.82 -0.85
CA TYR A 605 16.61 -10.27 -0.84
C TYR A 605 18.11 -10.62 -0.80
N SER A 606 18.98 -9.75 -1.31
CA SER A 606 20.43 -9.98 -1.25
C SER A 606 20.95 -9.85 0.19
N LEU A 607 20.42 -8.88 0.95
CA LEU A 607 20.73 -8.71 2.38
C LEU A 607 20.19 -9.88 3.20
N LEU A 608 18.98 -10.35 2.89
CA LEU A 608 18.41 -11.53 3.53
C LEU A 608 19.23 -12.80 3.21
N ALA A 609 19.63 -13.02 1.95
CA ALA A 609 20.49 -14.13 1.56
C ALA A 609 21.82 -14.10 2.34
N LEU A 610 22.48 -12.94 2.43
CA LEU A 610 23.71 -12.79 3.19
C LEU A 610 23.50 -13.05 4.69
N THR A 611 22.39 -12.57 5.25
CA THR A 611 21.99 -12.81 6.64
C THR A 611 21.85 -14.31 6.93
N GLU A 612 21.20 -15.05 6.03
CA GLU A 612 21.04 -16.51 6.17
C GLU A 612 22.38 -17.24 6.09
N ILE A 613 23.25 -16.90 5.13
CA ILE A 613 24.56 -17.54 5.03
C ILE A 613 25.40 -17.27 6.28
N LEU A 614 25.47 -16.02 6.76
CA LEU A 614 26.24 -15.65 7.95
C LEU A 614 25.70 -16.35 9.21
N HIS A 615 24.38 -16.37 9.37
CA HIS A 615 23.74 -17.06 10.49
C HIS A 615 24.03 -18.55 10.47
N GLN A 616 23.94 -19.18 9.29
CA GLN A 616 24.37 -20.57 9.16
C GLN A 616 25.83 -20.66 9.57
N CYS A 617 26.77 -19.93 8.99
CA CYS A 617 28.20 -19.97 9.32
C CYS A 617 28.52 -19.80 10.83
N ASP A 618 27.80 -18.96 11.57
CA ASP A 618 27.99 -18.78 13.03
C ASP A 618 27.74 -20.07 13.83
N LEU A 619 26.84 -20.95 13.36
CA LEU A 619 26.58 -22.25 13.98
C LEU A 619 27.74 -23.27 13.81
N LEU A 620 28.85 -22.93 13.13
CA LEU A 620 30.04 -23.79 12.89
C LEU A 620 31.19 -23.43 13.85
N GLN A 621 30.90 -22.94 15.06
CA GLN A 621 31.91 -22.60 16.08
C GLN A 621 32.94 -23.71 16.39
N GLU A 622 32.77 -24.92 15.85
CA GLU A 622 33.78 -25.99 15.84
C GLU A 622 35.05 -25.65 15.02
N ASN A 623 35.04 -24.64 14.12
CA ASN A 623 36.23 -24.26 13.34
C ASN A 623 36.34 -22.73 13.04
N PRO A 624 36.73 -21.90 14.01
CA PRO A 624 36.72 -20.43 13.90
C PRO A 624 37.63 -19.86 12.79
N GLN A 625 38.65 -20.61 12.36
CA GLN A 625 39.53 -20.19 11.26
C GLN A 625 38.79 -20.14 9.91
N GLN A 626 37.91 -21.11 9.62
CA GLN A 626 37.14 -21.15 8.38
C GLN A 626 36.10 -20.02 8.33
N PHE A 627 35.46 -19.71 9.47
CA PHE A 627 34.55 -18.58 9.60
C PHE A 627 35.26 -17.22 9.35
N SER A 628 36.43 -17.02 9.95
CA SER A 628 37.24 -15.80 9.75
C SER A 628 37.69 -15.62 8.30
N GLY A 629 38.04 -16.71 7.60
CA GLY A 629 38.46 -16.69 6.19
C GLY A 629 37.33 -16.41 5.19
N GLU A 630 36.09 -16.67 5.58
CA GLU A 630 34.91 -16.37 4.76
C GLU A 630 34.39 -14.94 4.96
N VAL A 631 34.39 -14.46 6.20
CA VAL A 631 33.98 -13.09 6.57
C VAL A 631 35.00 -12.06 6.07
N THR A 632 36.29 -12.41 5.92
CA THR A 632 37.31 -11.53 5.31
C THR A 632 37.06 -11.20 3.84
N ASN A 633 36.20 -11.94 3.14
CA ASN A 633 35.73 -11.56 1.79
C ASN A 633 34.86 -10.29 1.81
N ILE A 634 34.31 -9.93 2.96
CA ILE A 634 33.59 -8.67 3.17
C ILE A 634 34.62 -7.58 3.49
N THR A 635 34.87 -6.72 2.50
CA THR A 635 35.88 -5.66 2.64
C THR A 635 35.43 -4.57 3.63
N PRO A 636 36.35 -3.91 4.36
CA PRO A 636 36.02 -2.78 5.24
C PRO A 636 35.26 -1.65 4.51
N GLN A 637 35.57 -1.43 3.24
CA GLN A 637 34.85 -0.49 2.38
C GLN A 637 33.37 -0.86 2.21
N PHE A 638 33.05 -2.16 2.12
CA PHE A 638 31.66 -2.62 2.05
C PHE A 638 30.94 -2.41 3.39
N VAL A 639 31.61 -2.68 4.52
CA VAL A 639 31.07 -2.39 5.86
C VAL A 639 30.76 -0.90 6.01
N SER A 640 31.63 -0.02 5.53
CA SER A 640 31.39 1.44 5.51
C SER A 640 30.12 1.79 4.72
N LYS A 641 29.93 1.21 3.52
CA LYS A 641 28.71 1.41 2.72
C LYS A 641 27.46 0.92 3.45
N LEU A 642 27.53 -0.23 4.14
CA LEU A 642 26.41 -0.73 4.93
C LEU A 642 26.04 0.24 6.07
N GLN A 643 27.04 0.85 6.73
CA GLN A 643 26.79 1.85 7.77
C GLN A 643 26.09 3.11 7.22
N GLU A 644 26.30 3.49 5.95
CA GLU A 644 25.60 4.61 5.32
C GLU A 644 24.10 4.33 5.13
N ILE A 645 23.75 3.12 4.66
CA ILE A 645 22.35 2.68 4.49
C ILE A 645 21.59 2.80 5.81
N TYR A 646 22.22 2.30 6.85
CA TYR A 646 21.66 2.21 8.19
C TYR A 646 21.46 3.58 8.86
N LYS A 647 22.28 4.59 8.50
CA LYS A 647 22.15 6.00 8.93
C LYS A 647 21.09 6.77 8.13
N SER A 648 20.78 6.35 6.91
CA SER A 648 19.82 7.08 6.06
C SER A 648 18.38 6.69 6.35
N ASN A 649 17.50 7.70 6.45
CA ASN A 649 16.05 7.50 6.53
C ASN A 649 15.39 7.26 5.16
N SER A 650 16.18 7.17 4.08
CA SER A 650 15.68 6.89 2.72
C SER A 650 15.40 5.42 2.46
N PHE A 651 15.96 4.51 3.27
CA PHE A 651 15.78 3.07 3.10
C PHE A 651 14.63 2.54 3.95
N SER A 652 13.98 1.50 3.45
CA SER A 652 12.89 0.80 4.15
C SER A 652 13.36 0.17 5.45
N HIS A 653 12.41 -0.06 6.36
CA HIS A 653 12.70 -0.66 7.66
C HIS A 653 13.37 -2.03 7.54
N GLY A 654 12.93 -2.89 6.60
CA GLY A 654 13.50 -4.22 6.41
C GLY A 654 14.95 -4.20 5.94
N VAL A 655 15.28 -3.34 4.97
CA VAL A 655 16.66 -3.14 4.52
C VAL A 655 17.53 -2.72 5.70
N ARG A 656 17.10 -1.72 6.47
CA ARG A 656 17.86 -1.22 7.62
C ARG A 656 18.04 -2.29 8.70
N TRP A 657 17.04 -3.13 8.95
CA TRP A 657 17.13 -4.23 9.92
C TRP A 657 18.13 -5.31 9.50
N TYR A 658 18.09 -5.78 8.24
CA TYR A 658 19.06 -6.78 7.78
C TYR A 658 20.48 -6.24 7.76
N VAL A 659 20.66 -4.97 7.38
CA VAL A 659 21.95 -4.29 7.50
C VAL A 659 22.43 -4.27 8.96
N SER A 660 21.55 -3.88 9.89
CA SER A 660 21.88 -3.83 11.33
C SER A 660 22.30 -5.21 11.84
N TYR A 661 21.59 -6.27 11.41
CA TYR A 661 21.93 -7.65 11.73
C TYR A 661 23.31 -8.06 11.20
N ILE A 662 23.59 -7.81 9.91
CA ILE A 662 24.90 -8.11 9.30
C ILE A 662 26.02 -7.38 10.03
N LEU A 663 25.80 -6.12 10.42
CA LEU A 663 26.76 -5.30 11.14
C LEU A 663 27.13 -5.84 12.53
N THR A 664 26.28 -6.67 13.17
CA THR A 664 26.60 -7.32 14.45
C THR A 664 27.79 -8.28 14.36
N TYR A 665 28.02 -8.89 13.19
CA TYR A 665 29.21 -9.74 12.94
C TYR A 665 30.51 -8.93 12.89
N PHE A 666 30.41 -7.61 12.73
CA PHE A 666 31.54 -6.68 12.73
C PHE A 666 31.59 -5.84 14.01
N GLY A 667 30.86 -6.23 15.05
CA GLY A 667 30.87 -5.56 16.36
C GLY A 667 30.07 -4.25 16.43
N TYR A 668 29.25 -3.92 15.43
CA TYR A 668 28.41 -2.73 15.46
C TYR A 668 26.99 -3.09 15.90
N TYR A 669 26.47 -2.38 16.89
CA TYR A 669 25.14 -2.64 17.45
C TYR A 669 24.32 -1.34 17.57
N GLY A 670 23.00 -1.44 17.40
CA GLY A 670 22.03 -0.39 17.65
C GLY A 670 21.41 0.25 16.40
N PHE A 671 21.06 1.54 16.48
CA PHE A 671 20.41 2.36 15.43
C PHE A 671 20.76 3.87 15.60
N PRO A 672 21.73 4.44 14.85
CA PRO A 672 22.14 5.82 14.96
C PRO A 672 21.13 6.73 14.27
N THR A 673 20.95 7.91 14.86
CA THR A 673 20.28 9.03 14.22
C THR A 673 21.12 10.29 14.46
N GLU A 674 20.91 11.32 13.66
CA GLU A 674 21.60 12.60 13.88
C GLU A 674 21.29 13.19 15.27
N LEU A 675 20.03 13.06 15.72
CA LEU A 675 19.64 13.46 17.07
C LEU A 675 20.40 12.66 18.14
N ALA A 676 20.43 11.33 18.02
CA ALA A 676 21.14 10.47 18.96
C ALA A 676 22.64 10.78 18.98
N LYS A 677 23.27 11.06 17.83
CA LYS A 677 24.67 11.47 17.76
C LYS A 677 24.94 12.78 18.52
N ARG A 678 24.02 13.74 18.46
CA ARG A 678 24.14 15.01 19.22
C ARG A 678 23.95 14.81 20.71
N ILE A 679 23.01 13.95 21.12
CA ILE A 679 22.81 13.56 22.52
C ILE A 679 24.00 12.76 23.06
N GLY A 680 24.57 11.87 22.23
CA GLY A 680 25.78 11.08 22.51
C GLY A 680 26.97 11.92 22.94
N LYS A 681 27.12 13.14 22.40
CA LYS A 681 28.18 14.07 22.81
C LYS A 681 28.05 14.54 24.26
N SER A 682 26.93 14.30 24.93
CA SER A 682 26.68 14.65 26.33
C SER A 682 26.99 13.51 27.29
N LEU A 683 27.26 12.29 26.78
CA LEU A 683 27.68 11.17 27.62
C LEU A 683 28.97 11.50 28.36
N ASN A 684 29.01 11.22 29.68
CA ASN A 684 30.13 11.49 30.58
C ASN A 684 30.55 12.96 30.71
N LYS A 685 29.74 13.91 30.24
CA LYS A 685 29.91 15.32 30.58
C LYS A 685 29.25 15.62 31.91
N GLU A 686 29.91 16.42 32.74
CA GLU A 686 29.33 16.94 33.99
C GLU A 686 28.35 18.10 33.73
N GLU A 687 28.31 18.62 32.49
CA GLU A 687 27.44 19.72 32.08
C GLU A 687 25.96 19.28 32.17
N TYR A 688 25.25 19.82 33.16
CA TYR A 688 23.85 19.49 33.48
C TYR A 688 23.57 18.04 33.93
N SER A 689 24.60 17.28 34.34
CA SER A 689 24.35 15.94 34.91
C SER A 689 23.74 16.04 36.30
N ASP A 690 22.67 15.30 36.54
CA ASP A 690 21.87 15.30 37.77
C ASP A 690 22.06 14.01 38.59
N MET A 691 22.74 13.01 38.02
CA MET A 691 23.03 11.72 38.68
C MET A 691 24.42 11.17 38.32
N LYS A 692 25.05 10.45 39.27
CA LYS A 692 26.30 9.70 39.13
C LYS A 692 26.07 8.22 39.44
N LEU A 693 26.44 7.34 38.53
CA LEU A 693 26.45 5.89 38.74
C LEU A 693 27.83 5.49 39.29
N VAL A 694 27.89 5.04 40.54
CA VAL A 694 29.14 4.65 41.21
C VAL A 694 29.25 3.13 41.24
N LEU A 695 30.33 2.59 40.69
CA LEU A 695 30.61 1.15 40.65
C LEU A 695 31.36 0.70 41.90
N ALA A 696 31.40 -0.62 42.13
CA ALA A 696 32.08 -1.23 43.28
C ALA A 696 33.61 -1.03 43.28
N ASN A 697 34.21 -0.77 42.11
CA ASN A 697 35.63 -0.43 41.96
C ASN A 697 35.94 1.06 42.29
N GLY A 698 34.92 1.86 42.64
CA GLY A 698 35.05 3.28 42.96
C GLY A 698 34.98 4.22 41.74
N GLU A 699 34.90 3.70 40.52
CA GLU A 699 34.68 4.52 39.33
C GLU A 699 33.25 5.05 39.27
N SER A 700 33.06 6.24 38.71
CA SER A 700 31.76 6.90 38.62
C SER A 700 31.49 7.45 37.23
N LEU A 701 30.25 7.30 36.74
CA LEU A 701 29.79 7.81 35.44
C LEU A 701 28.68 8.85 35.63
N SER A 702 28.89 10.06 35.13
CA SER A 702 27.90 11.15 35.14
C SER A 702 26.82 10.90 34.08
N VAL A 703 25.55 10.95 34.49
CA VAL A 703 24.38 10.66 33.66
C VAL A 703 23.26 11.68 33.89
N HIS A 704 22.34 11.76 32.93
CA HIS A 704 21.17 12.62 32.91
C HIS A 704 19.91 11.77 33.11
N VAL A 705 19.19 11.99 34.21
CA VAL A 705 18.04 11.17 34.59
C VAL A 705 16.94 11.27 33.55
N ALA A 706 16.70 12.43 32.94
CA ALA A 706 15.69 12.59 31.87
C ALA A 706 15.94 11.66 30.66
N ILE A 707 17.22 11.44 30.29
CA ILE A 707 17.57 10.52 29.19
C ILE A 707 17.38 9.07 29.64
N LEU A 708 17.87 8.72 30.84
CA LEU A 708 17.72 7.36 31.38
C LEU A 708 16.26 6.98 31.61
N ALA A 709 15.44 7.88 32.14
CA ALA A 709 14.01 7.64 32.41
C ALA A 709 13.22 7.30 31.14
N VAL A 710 13.64 7.80 29.98
CA VAL A 710 13.02 7.47 28.69
C VAL A 710 13.63 6.23 28.05
N ARG A 711 14.96 6.12 28.06
CA ARG A 711 15.69 5.16 27.21
C ARG A 711 16.16 3.92 27.95
N CYS A 712 16.35 3.99 29.27
CA CYS A 712 16.73 2.86 30.12
C CYS A 712 16.23 3.06 31.56
N PRO A 713 14.90 3.00 31.79
CA PRO A 713 14.30 3.34 33.09
C PRO A 713 14.82 2.47 34.23
N SER A 714 15.26 1.24 33.95
CA SER A 714 15.81 0.31 34.93
C SER A 714 17.08 0.78 35.62
N LEU A 715 17.80 1.76 35.07
CA LEU A 715 18.97 2.39 35.72
C LEU A 715 18.58 3.54 36.64
N VAL A 716 17.31 3.95 36.65
CA VAL A 716 16.79 5.04 37.48
C VAL A 716 16.09 4.45 38.71
N PRO A 717 16.46 4.86 39.94
CA PRO A 717 15.74 4.48 41.15
C PRO A 717 14.21 4.74 41.04
N PRO A 718 13.33 3.78 41.40
CA PRO A 718 11.87 3.92 41.27
C PRO A 718 11.29 5.16 41.98
N GLN A 719 11.94 5.60 43.06
CA GLN A 719 11.55 6.79 43.82
C GLN A 719 11.66 8.08 42.98
N LEU A 720 12.53 8.11 41.97
CA LEU A 720 12.68 9.26 41.07
C LEU A 720 11.60 9.27 39.97
N LEU A 721 11.07 8.11 39.60
CA LEU A 721 10.05 7.99 38.55
C LEU A 721 8.63 8.29 39.07
N LEU A 722 8.39 8.24 40.39
CA LEU A 722 7.10 8.43 41.05
C LEU A 722 6.87 9.88 41.49
N CYS A 723 6.71 10.77 40.52
CA CYS A 723 6.46 12.17 40.78
C CYS A 723 4.96 12.47 40.58
N ARG A 724 4.12 11.91 41.47
CA ARG A 724 2.65 11.95 41.35
C ARG A 724 1.95 12.65 42.51
N LYS A 725 2.68 13.33 43.40
CA LYS A 725 2.10 13.97 44.59
C LYS A 725 2.25 15.49 44.57
N SER A 726 1.10 16.14 44.72
CA SER A 726 0.78 17.55 44.96
C SER A 726 1.97 18.50 45.16
N SER A 727 1.98 19.51 44.31
CA SER A 727 2.87 20.68 44.19
C SER A 727 3.05 21.57 45.44
N LYS A 728 2.70 21.13 46.65
CA LYS A 728 2.78 21.97 47.86
C LYS A 728 3.85 21.59 48.89
N GLU A 729 4.44 20.40 48.84
CA GLU A 729 5.47 19.99 49.82
C GLU A 729 6.87 19.76 49.23
N ILE A 730 7.00 19.74 47.89
CA ILE A 730 8.26 19.37 47.22
C ILE A 730 9.15 20.60 46.94
N ALA A 731 8.61 21.81 47.08
CA ALA A 731 9.31 23.06 46.78
C ALA A 731 10.52 23.34 47.69
N ASP A 732 10.57 22.76 48.90
CA ASP A 732 11.70 22.97 49.83
C ASP A 732 12.79 21.88 49.76
N GLU A 733 12.55 20.73 49.12
CA GLU A 733 13.54 19.62 49.10
C GLU A 733 14.25 19.44 47.75
N PHE A 734 13.71 19.99 46.65
CA PHE A 734 14.34 19.94 45.32
C PHE A 734 15.28 21.11 45.02
N VAL A 735 15.47 22.01 45.99
CA VAL A 735 16.35 23.17 45.85
C VAL A 735 17.78 22.77 46.22
N ARG A 736 18.64 22.80 45.19
CA ARG A 736 20.10 23.11 45.23
C ARG A 736 21.09 21.92 45.16
N GLY A 737 21.57 21.65 43.95
CA GLY A 737 23.02 21.59 43.67
C GLY A 737 23.81 20.29 43.89
N THR A 738 23.23 19.20 44.41
CA THR A 738 23.98 17.95 44.58
C THR A 738 23.62 16.90 43.53
N VAL A 739 24.59 16.55 42.69
CA VAL A 739 24.53 15.38 41.80
C VAL A 739 24.24 14.13 42.65
N ARG A 740 23.16 13.40 42.37
CA ARG A 740 22.75 12.25 43.19
C ARG A 740 23.61 11.03 42.85
N GLU A 741 24.14 10.35 43.85
CA GLU A 741 24.93 9.13 43.64
C GLU A 741 24.08 7.87 43.78
N VAL A 742 24.17 6.97 42.81
CA VAL A 742 23.56 5.64 42.85
C VAL A 742 24.66 4.59 42.78
N ARG A 743 24.81 3.81 43.86
CA ARG A 743 25.81 2.75 43.95
C ARG A 743 25.30 1.47 43.31
N LEU A 744 26.02 0.98 42.32
CA LEU A 744 25.69 -0.23 41.57
C LEU A 744 26.27 -1.49 42.26
N SER A 745 25.65 -2.63 41.98
CA SER A 745 26.11 -3.94 42.46
C SER A 745 27.50 -4.29 41.93
N SER A 746 28.28 -5.03 42.71
CA SER A 746 29.58 -5.60 42.31
C SER A 746 29.50 -6.54 41.10
N HIS A 747 28.31 -7.01 40.72
CA HIS A 747 28.08 -7.82 39.53
C HIS A 747 27.96 -7.01 38.23
N VAL A 748 28.00 -5.68 38.29
CA VAL A 748 27.96 -4.82 37.11
C VAL A 748 29.38 -4.60 36.60
N ASP A 749 29.67 -5.11 35.40
CA ASP A 749 30.93 -4.90 34.71
C ASP A 749 31.02 -3.47 34.17
N TYR A 750 32.17 -2.81 34.40
CA TYR A 750 32.38 -1.41 34.03
C TYR A 750 32.31 -1.18 32.52
N GLU A 751 33.06 -1.97 31.74
CA GLU A 751 33.10 -1.82 30.27
C GLU A 751 31.73 -2.06 29.65
N ALA A 752 31.02 -3.08 30.13
CA ALA A 752 29.67 -3.37 29.68
C ALA A 752 28.67 -2.24 30.05
N LEU A 753 28.83 -1.59 31.21
CA LEU A 753 27.99 -0.45 31.59
C LEU A 753 28.28 0.79 30.73
N VAL A 754 29.53 1.08 30.42
CA VAL A 754 29.92 2.19 29.54
C VAL A 754 29.29 2.01 28.16
N LEU A 755 29.39 0.81 27.58
CA LEU A 755 28.77 0.50 26.28
C LEU A 755 27.24 0.55 26.34
N LEU A 756 26.63 0.09 27.43
CA LEU A 756 25.18 0.21 27.63
C LEU A 756 24.74 1.68 27.59
N LEU A 757 25.47 2.56 28.28
CA LEU A 757 25.20 4.00 28.27
C LEU A 757 25.49 4.63 26.90
N GLU A 758 26.52 4.18 26.18
CA GLU A 758 26.76 4.59 24.80
C GLU A 758 25.54 4.30 23.92
N TYR A 759 24.96 3.10 24.00
CA TYR A 759 23.72 2.78 23.28
C TYR A 759 22.54 3.65 23.72
N VAL A 760 22.40 3.91 25.01
CA VAL A 760 21.29 4.71 25.56
C VAL A 760 21.32 6.15 25.03
N TYR A 761 22.51 6.76 24.94
CA TYR A 761 22.69 8.13 24.49
C TYR A 761 22.81 8.28 22.98
N SER A 762 23.65 7.45 22.36
CA SER A 762 24.01 7.55 20.94
C SER A 762 23.12 6.70 20.04
N GLY A 763 22.31 5.80 20.61
CA GLY A 763 21.47 4.85 19.89
C GLY A 763 22.25 3.67 19.30
N CYS A 764 23.58 3.72 19.26
CA CYS A 764 24.46 2.68 18.74
C CYS A 764 25.77 2.60 19.54
N LEU A 765 26.48 1.49 19.39
CA LEU A 765 27.79 1.24 20.02
C LEU A 765 28.67 0.33 19.13
N HIS A 766 29.95 0.27 19.47
CA HIS A 766 30.90 -0.70 18.92
C HIS A 766 31.48 -1.57 20.04
N ALA A 767 31.34 -2.89 19.94
CA ALA A 767 31.78 -3.83 20.97
C ALA A 767 32.48 -5.05 20.39
N SER A 768 33.55 -5.50 21.05
CA SER A 768 34.16 -6.81 20.80
C SER A 768 33.25 -7.94 21.27
N GLU A 769 33.48 -9.16 20.78
CA GLU A 769 32.64 -10.32 21.10
C GLU A 769 32.64 -10.68 22.59
N GLU A 770 33.77 -10.51 23.29
CA GLU A 770 33.86 -10.74 24.74
C GLU A 770 33.00 -9.75 25.53
N THR A 771 33.10 -8.45 25.18
CA THR A 771 32.34 -7.39 25.86
C THR A 771 30.85 -7.50 25.54
N ALA A 772 30.50 -7.88 24.31
CA ALA A 772 29.12 -8.12 23.88
C ALA A 772 28.42 -9.20 24.71
N LYS A 773 29.12 -10.28 25.10
CA LYS A 773 28.57 -11.34 25.98
C LYS A 773 28.16 -10.80 27.35
N LYS A 774 29.00 -9.95 27.96
CA LYS A 774 28.70 -9.30 29.25
C LYS A 774 27.55 -8.29 29.09
N LEU A 775 27.60 -7.46 28.05
CA LEU A 775 26.58 -6.47 27.75
C LEU A 775 25.20 -7.09 27.51
N LYS A 776 25.13 -8.28 26.88
CA LYS A 776 23.89 -9.02 26.65
C LYS A 776 23.10 -9.28 27.94
N ILE A 777 23.80 -9.61 29.02
CA ILE A 777 23.18 -9.86 30.33
C ILE A 777 22.58 -8.55 30.88
N LEU A 778 23.32 -7.44 30.79
CA LEU A 778 22.85 -6.12 31.23
C LEU A 778 21.67 -5.63 30.40
N ALA A 779 21.73 -5.73 29.06
CA ALA A 779 20.67 -5.34 28.16
C ALA A 779 19.36 -6.09 28.46
N LYS A 780 19.45 -7.40 28.73
CA LYS A 780 18.30 -8.23 29.15
C LYS A 780 17.69 -7.75 30.47
N ARG A 781 18.53 -7.47 31.48
CA ARG A 781 18.07 -6.97 32.80
C ARG A 781 17.49 -5.56 32.74
N CYS A 782 17.99 -4.73 31.81
CA CYS A 782 17.48 -3.38 31.57
C CYS A 782 16.27 -3.34 30.64
N SER A 783 15.74 -4.50 30.22
CA SER A 783 14.61 -4.61 29.30
C SER A 783 14.83 -3.90 27.95
N LEU A 784 16.08 -3.75 27.51
CA LEU A 784 16.43 -3.14 26.23
C LEU A 784 16.31 -4.18 25.11
N GLN A 785 15.08 -4.55 24.76
CA GLN A 785 14.78 -5.62 23.81
C GLN A 785 15.50 -5.48 22.45
N PRO A 786 15.54 -4.31 21.77
CA PRO A 786 16.21 -4.21 20.48
C PRO A 786 17.72 -4.48 20.57
N LEU A 787 18.38 -3.96 21.61
CA LEU A 787 19.81 -4.21 21.83
C LEU A 787 20.05 -5.69 22.19
N PHE A 788 19.23 -6.25 23.07
CA PHE A 788 19.33 -7.66 23.45
C PHE A 788 19.19 -8.59 22.25
N GLN A 789 18.22 -8.34 21.36
CA GLN A 789 18.02 -9.11 20.13
C GLN A 789 19.25 -9.08 19.22
N MET A 790 19.88 -7.91 19.05
CA MET A 790 21.09 -7.79 18.24
C MET A 790 22.30 -8.50 18.88
N LEU A 791 22.48 -8.37 20.19
CA LEU A 791 23.55 -9.05 20.94
C LEU A 791 23.38 -10.58 20.98
N ASP A 792 22.12 -11.04 20.92
CA ASP A 792 21.77 -12.46 20.79
C ASP A 792 21.78 -12.94 19.34
N ARG A 793 22.08 -12.05 18.36
CA ARG A 793 22.00 -12.31 16.91
C ARG A 793 20.70 -13.02 16.53
N GLN A 794 19.58 -12.55 17.08
CA GLN A 794 18.26 -12.99 16.66
C GLN A 794 17.99 -12.47 15.26
N ARG A 795 17.47 -13.34 14.38
CA ARG A 795 17.11 -12.95 13.02
C ARG A 795 16.05 -11.84 13.07
N PRO A 796 16.15 -10.81 12.22
CA PRO A 796 15.10 -9.80 12.13
C PRO A 796 13.76 -10.45 11.79
N LYS A 797 12.71 -10.12 12.54
CA LYS A 797 11.35 -10.55 12.19
C LYS A 797 10.77 -9.58 11.16
N TRP A 798 10.10 -10.12 10.16
CA TRP A 798 9.51 -9.33 9.09
C TRP A 798 8.38 -8.43 9.62
N GLY A 799 8.32 -7.19 9.14
CA GLY A 799 7.30 -6.21 9.56
C GLY A 799 7.52 -5.55 10.92
N LEU A 800 8.66 -5.79 11.61
CA LEU A 800 8.97 -5.14 12.89
C LEU A 800 9.33 -3.65 12.75
N PRO A 801 8.56 -2.67 13.22
CA PRO A 801 8.90 -1.26 13.03
C PRO A 801 10.36 -0.94 13.40
N PHE A 802 11.06 -0.16 12.57
CA PHE A 802 12.45 0.17 12.82
C PHE A 802 12.56 1.04 14.08
N PRO A 803 13.43 0.72 15.06
CA PRO A 803 13.48 1.44 16.32
C PRO A 803 13.87 2.91 16.10
N ASN A 804 13.05 3.83 16.62
CA ASN A 804 13.32 5.26 16.56
C ASN A 804 13.98 5.74 17.86
N PHE A 805 14.91 6.69 17.74
CA PHE A 805 15.45 7.43 18.86
C PHE A 805 14.48 8.59 19.18
N ASN A 806 13.56 8.35 20.11
CA ASN A 806 12.53 9.30 20.50
C ASN A 806 12.69 9.72 21.97
N LEU A 807 12.79 11.02 22.21
CA LEU A 807 12.84 11.64 23.55
C LEU A 807 11.59 12.47 23.86
N THR A 808 10.53 12.41 23.04
CA THR A 808 9.33 13.23 23.21
C THR A 808 8.65 13.04 24.56
N SER A 809 8.69 11.82 25.11
CA SER A 809 8.17 11.55 26.46
C SER A 809 8.91 12.30 27.57
N ALA A 810 10.15 12.75 27.33
CA ALA A 810 10.87 13.62 28.26
C ALA A 810 10.30 15.05 28.32
N PHE A 811 9.42 15.45 27.40
CA PHE A 811 8.76 16.77 27.44
C PHE A 811 7.41 16.75 28.19
N GLY A 812 6.97 15.58 28.66
CA GLY A 812 5.73 15.40 29.43
C GLY A 812 5.99 14.99 30.90
N LEU A 813 5.02 14.31 31.52
CA LEU A 813 5.09 13.86 32.93
C LEU A 813 6.41 13.14 33.27
N ALA A 814 6.93 12.30 32.37
CA ALA A 814 8.14 11.51 32.62
C ALA A 814 9.44 12.33 32.70
N GLY A 815 9.53 13.50 32.06
CA GLY A 815 10.69 14.39 32.15
C GLY A 815 10.47 15.64 32.99
N SER A 816 9.22 15.95 33.33
CA SER A 816 8.87 17.14 34.12
C SER A 816 9.51 17.22 35.50
N CYS A 817 9.77 16.08 36.13
CA CYS A 817 10.40 16.03 37.46
C CYS A 817 11.92 16.21 37.41
N PHE A 818 12.46 16.30 36.21
CA PHE A 818 13.87 16.53 35.90
C PHE A 818 14.04 17.77 35.03
N SER A 819 13.01 18.61 34.88
CA SER A 819 13.08 19.82 34.08
C SER A 819 13.88 20.90 34.81
N ASP A 820 14.87 21.45 34.14
CA ASP A 820 15.68 22.60 34.58
C ASP A 820 15.33 23.88 33.81
N ILE A 821 14.38 23.81 32.86
CA ILE A 821 13.87 24.94 32.08
C ILE A 821 12.40 24.76 31.66
N ILE A 822 11.67 25.87 31.56
CA ILE A 822 10.29 25.94 31.06
C ILE A 822 10.27 26.78 29.78
N LEU A 823 9.68 26.22 28.71
CA LEU A 823 9.46 26.91 27.44
C LEU A 823 8.02 27.43 27.40
N GLY A 824 7.85 28.76 27.45
CA GLY A 824 6.53 29.39 27.39
C GLY A 824 6.15 29.81 25.97
N ALA A 825 4.89 29.63 25.60
CA ALA A 825 4.36 30.15 24.34
C ALA A 825 4.24 31.67 24.38
N LYS A 826 4.47 32.34 23.24
CA LYS A 826 4.30 33.79 23.11
C LYS A 826 2.85 34.28 23.07
N SER A 827 1.89 33.39 22.78
CA SER A 827 0.46 33.68 22.71
C SER A 827 -0.29 33.13 23.93
N ASN A 828 -1.16 33.95 24.51
CA ASN A 828 -2.04 33.59 25.63
C ASN A 828 -3.44 33.10 25.17
N GLU A 829 -3.66 32.90 23.86
CA GLU A 829 -5.02 32.78 23.29
C GLU A 829 -5.67 31.38 23.36
N LEU A 830 -5.06 30.40 24.04
CA LEU A 830 -5.70 29.09 24.28
C LEU A 830 -6.57 29.15 25.55
N VAL A 831 -7.78 29.68 25.40
CA VAL A 831 -8.80 29.70 26.47
C VAL A 831 -9.10 28.26 26.90
N GLY A 832 -8.81 27.92 28.16
CA GLY A 832 -9.07 26.60 28.74
C GLY A 832 -7.87 25.64 28.78
N TRP A 833 -6.66 26.10 28.44
CA TRP A 833 -5.44 25.28 28.60
C TRP A 833 -5.06 25.11 30.07
N THR A 834 -4.70 23.88 30.46
CA THR A 834 -4.21 23.53 31.80
C THR A 834 -2.96 22.67 31.68
N CYS A 835 -1.97 22.90 32.55
CA CYS A 835 -0.83 22.01 32.68
C CYS A 835 -1.16 20.88 33.67
N ASP A 836 -0.88 19.64 33.30
CA ASP A 836 -1.06 18.47 34.19
C ASP A 836 -0.04 18.41 35.35
N ILE A 837 0.90 19.36 35.39
CA ILE A 837 2.14 19.29 36.18
C ILE A 837 2.26 20.46 37.15
N CYS A 838 2.01 21.69 36.67
CA CYS A 838 2.11 22.90 37.47
C CYS A 838 0.83 23.73 37.35
N SER A 839 0.73 24.78 38.18
CA SER A 839 -0.45 25.64 38.24
C SER A 839 -0.42 26.80 37.25
N ASP A 840 0.55 26.86 36.33
CA ASP A 840 0.64 27.92 35.34
C ASP A 840 -0.47 27.82 34.29
N THR A 841 -1.03 28.97 33.96
CA THR A 841 -2.18 29.12 33.03
C THR A 841 -1.76 29.47 31.61
N VAL A 842 -0.47 29.73 31.38
CA VAL A 842 0.08 30.04 30.06
C VAL A 842 0.57 28.73 29.43
N PRO A 843 0.24 28.42 28.16
CA PRO A 843 0.76 27.24 27.48
C PRO A 843 2.28 27.15 27.54
N HIS A 844 2.81 26.06 28.09
CA HIS A 844 4.25 25.85 28.24
C HIS A 844 4.64 24.37 28.18
N MET A 845 5.96 24.11 28.08
CA MET A 845 6.57 22.78 28.14
C MET A 845 7.68 22.72 29.18
N HIS A 846 7.72 21.65 29.97
CA HIS A 846 8.81 21.33 30.90
C HIS A 846 9.91 20.55 30.18
N VAL A 847 11.15 21.04 30.22
CA VAL A 847 12.24 20.44 29.45
C VAL A 847 13.56 20.40 30.25
N HIS A 848 14.45 19.49 29.88
CA HIS A 848 15.82 19.45 30.37
C HIS A 848 16.80 20.06 29.35
N LYS A 849 17.68 20.97 29.79
CA LYS A 849 18.66 21.71 28.96
C LYS A 849 19.51 20.80 28.09
N VAL A 850 19.88 19.60 28.58
CA VAL A 850 20.66 18.63 27.80
C VAL A 850 19.95 18.23 26.50
N ILE A 851 18.62 18.13 26.52
CA ILE A 851 17.83 17.77 25.34
C ILE A 851 17.73 18.94 24.37
N LEU A 852 17.51 20.16 24.89
CA LEU A 852 17.39 21.38 24.07
C LEU A 852 18.71 21.78 23.41
N GLN A 853 19.82 21.76 24.15
CA GLN A 853 21.13 22.10 23.60
C GLN A 853 21.57 21.12 22.51
N SER A 854 21.20 19.84 22.64
CA SER A 854 21.49 18.83 21.63
C SER A 854 20.60 18.98 20.38
N GLY A 855 19.46 19.66 20.50
CA GLY A 855 18.58 19.95 19.36
C GLY A 855 19.02 21.15 18.52
N CYS A 856 19.67 22.16 19.14
CA CYS A 856 19.88 23.46 18.51
C CYS A 856 21.18 24.15 18.95
N ASP A 857 22.06 24.50 17.99
CA ASP A 857 23.33 25.20 18.25
C ASP A 857 23.11 26.59 18.89
N TYR A 858 22.00 27.25 18.56
CA TYR A 858 21.62 28.53 19.18
C TYR A 858 21.33 28.37 20.68
N LEU A 859 20.51 27.36 21.06
CA LEU A 859 20.21 27.10 22.47
C LEU A 859 21.44 26.63 23.23
N GLN A 860 22.32 25.87 22.58
CA GLN A 860 23.63 25.52 23.15
C GLN A 860 24.48 26.76 23.45
N GLY A 861 24.56 27.71 22.51
CA GLY A 861 25.23 28.99 22.72
C GLY A 861 24.58 29.81 23.83
N LEU A 862 23.24 29.84 23.87
CA LEU A 862 22.46 30.57 24.87
C LEU A 862 22.75 30.07 26.29
N PHE A 863 22.64 28.76 26.55
CA PHE A 863 22.87 28.19 27.88
C PHE A 863 24.33 28.32 28.35
N ARG A 864 25.28 28.42 27.41
CA ARG A 864 26.69 28.64 27.74
C ARG A 864 27.04 30.10 27.99
N SER A 865 26.16 31.03 27.61
CA SER A 865 26.37 32.47 27.77
C SER A 865 25.99 33.02 29.14
N GLY A 866 25.23 32.27 29.94
CA GLY A 866 24.82 32.66 31.31
C GLY A 866 23.77 33.78 31.37
N MET A 867 23.03 34.03 30.29
CA MET A 867 21.89 34.96 30.29
C MET A 867 20.75 34.46 31.20
N GLN A 868 19.86 35.33 31.70
CA GLN A 868 18.78 34.89 32.60
C GLN A 868 17.81 33.92 31.91
N GLU A 869 17.90 32.65 32.30
CA GLU A 869 17.39 31.48 31.55
C GLU A 869 16.02 30.96 32.01
N ARG A 870 15.37 31.57 33.00
CA ARG A 870 14.21 30.94 33.67
C ARG A 870 12.98 30.76 32.77
N ILE A 871 12.81 31.60 31.75
CA ILE A 871 11.71 31.51 30.79
C ILE A 871 12.27 31.85 29.41
N ILE A 872 12.29 30.87 28.50
CA ILE A 872 12.52 31.14 27.08
C ILE A 872 11.15 31.22 26.41
N THR A 873 10.84 32.39 25.85
CA THR A 873 9.63 32.62 25.07
C THR A 873 9.86 32.15 23.63
N LEU A 874 9.06 31.20 23.16
CA LEU A 874 9.08 30.70 21.77
C LEU A 874 8.16 31.51 20.85
#